data_AF-A0A6C0BX11-F1
#
_entry.id   AF-A0A6C0BX11-F1
#
_cell.length_a   1.000
_cell.length_b   1.000
_cell.length_c   1.000
_cell.angle_alpha   90.00
_cell.angle_beta   90.00
_cell.angle_gamma   90.00
#
_symmetry.space_group_name_H-M   'P 1'
#
loop_
_entity.id
_entity.type
_entity.pdbx_description
1 polymer ?
#
loop_
_entity_poly.entity_id
_entity_poly.type
_entity_poly.pdbx_seq_one_letter_code
_entity_poly.pdbx_strand_id
1 'polypeptide(L)'
;MSKCNQQKLCDLGIYTREDAKKWMLKNHPDKSGGKVDGAIFGNVSQCNKDRIYCSAKQKTAKKVPYDNTADLRNEMFTCMRQTENFSKLRPEFRVDKVAFNVKDFNEAYIEHSPKLAQLLSIIKDLDENDMKTHGKLFKHFIYSDVKEQGYGVKVILAGLEAHGHKSIIKVKSGGEPTLSLVASHGNNSYAYLISTTIFQDTFTSKLKKQVLARFNARPTNVHGDDVRIIVLDSGFKEGIDLFDVKYVHIFEPSMTIADLKQTIGRATRTCGQRGLNFQPNVGWPLYVYNYFIVVPDHTKEALVAREPKLLNAPVADNKVFKEGTKFKDGIMYYSKFDKALVNLSTQLFELGPVLSVDYELTKNIHGTEEPTYMYDSEVAAIQMGGIGDRFNRVAVVKCEGKCGKKSTLDIPASVEFLRRVYLEHGHKRESIPKKESRAFFCKYMAENPEFCSQVNRAWATRTAAVPRVVSKAKTPKQAEDEIVASLDLVPIRDEDEPVYDIVAVKGHVDEGMKSKDGPAPPKRRIGFEKMRDYIRTNFGSKFKWSPIEVVNKCGEPPKGGAPSKDLSKIITFNPTQNFVSHYFTPESPYKGMLLWHSVGTGKTCTAIATATSSFEREGYTILWVTRTTLKSDIWKNMFDQICHTIIADRVRKGLELPDDDSARKRLLSKNWIQPMSYKQFSNLLSGENKMYEDLKKLNGAEDVVRKTLIIIDEAHKLYGGDLKVAERPDMEVMEKFLENSYKKSGKDSARLLIMTATPFTNSPMELFKLINLCIEDKQEKIPDDIKIFKQIYMDEDDLLSKSGSKKLANQLSGYISYLNREKDPTQFAQPIMIDVPVVMSAAPEDVRPFLYKEKKVKDMRAETKEILSEYKDRIAGLRATIKNAKSKTKGRNKTLRVSKKNAKDDCKNKYPGRKEKALRDKCVEEAIAAAEAEANAEPEEDIDKLEAELSAAISEKGTIADDSKKLTKKIRDAIKVRTKYQDVMLRERCEY
;
A
#
# COMPACT_ATOMS: atom_id res chain seq x y z
N MET A 1 -46.33 49.41 9.81
CA MET A 1 -45.50 48.36 10.46
C MET A 1 -45.26 47.25 9.43
N SER A 2 -44.01 46.99 9.02
CA SER A 2 -43.75 45.92 8.06
C SER A 2 -43.93 44.56 8.74
N LYS A 3 -44.78 43.68 8.19
CA LYS A 3 -44.95 42.31 8.70
C LYS A 3 -43.63 41.55 8.61
N CYS A 4 -43.33 40.74 9.62
CA CYS A 4 -42.19 39.83 9.60
C CYS A 4 -42.22 38.93 8.36
N ASN A 5 -41.17 38.99 7.54
CA ASN A 5 -40.94 38.06 6.44
C ASN A 5 -39.98 36.95 6.89
N GLN A 6 -40.55 35.81 7.25
CA GLN A 6 -39.85 34.62 7.74
C GLN A 6 -38.90 34.01 6.70
N GLN A 7 -39.19 34.13 5.40
CA GLN A 7 -38.34 33.59 4.33
C GLN A 7 -36.96 34.25 4.31
N LYS A 8 -36.89 35.57 4.54
CA LYS A 8 -35.61 36.27 4.67
C LYS A 8 -34.76 35.79 5.83
N LEU A 9 -35.36 35.28 6.92
CA LEU A 9 -34.60 34.67 8.02
C LEU A 9 -34.04 33.30 7.62
N CYS A 10 -34.76 32.56 6.77
CA CYS A 10 -34.25 31.31 6.20
C CYS A 10 -33.05 31.56 5.28
N ASP A 11 -33.11 32.58 4.43
CA ASP A 11 -32.02 32.94 3.51
C ASP A 11 -30.76 33.39 4.26
N LEU A 12 -30.93 34.00 5.45
CA LEU A 12 -29.85 34.44 6.33
C LEU A 12 -29.39 33.37 7.34
N GLY A 13 -30.00 32.18 7.34
CA GLY A 13 -29.65 31.08 8.26
C GLY A 13 -29.98 31.37 9.73
N ILE A 14 -31.03 32.14 10.01
CA ILE A 14 -31.44 32.54 11.36
C ILE A 14 -32.60 31.65 11.82
N TYR A 15 -32.29 30.65 12.66
CA TYR A 15 -33.25 29.63 13.11
C TYR A 15 -33.70 29.81 14.56
N THR A 16 -32.93 30.57 15.35
CA THR A 16 -33.22 30.79 16.77
C THR A 16 -33.14 32.27 17.16
N ARG A 17 -33.66 32.58 18.35
CA ARG A 17 -33.54 33.91 18.98
C ARG A 17 -32.09 34.33 19.20
N GLU A 18 -31.21 33.38 19.50
CA GLU A 18 -29.78 33.65 19.72
C GLU A 18 -29.05 33.95 18.41
N ASP A 19 -29.39 33.25 17.33
CA ASP A 19 -28.86 33.53 15.98
C ASP A 19 -29.26 34.94 15.53
N ALA A 20 -30.53 35.31 15.73
CA ALA A 20 -31.04 36.63 15.38
C ALA A 20 -30.33 37.74 16.16
N LYS A 21 -30.14 37.56 17.47
CA LYS A 21 -29.40 38.52 18.31
C LYS A 21 -27.94 38.66 17.86
N LYS A 22 -27.22 37.55 17.64
CA LYS A 22 -25.83 37.58 17.17
C LYS A 22 -25.70 38.23 15.80
N TRP A 23 -26.60 37.92 14.88
CA TRP A 23 -26.63 38.49 13.54
C TRP A 23 -26.89 40.00 13.58
N MET A 24 -27.86 40.47 14.37
CA MET A 24 -28.14 41.90 14.52
C MET A 24 -26.99 42.66 15.22
N LEU A 25 -26.32 42.04 16.20
CA LEU A 25 -25.21 42.68 16.92
C LEU A 25 -23.98 42.88 16.02
N LYS A 26 -23.78 41.98 15.06
CA LYS A 26 -22.70 42.00 14.07
C LYS A 26 -22.98 42.96 12.91
N ASN A 27 -24.25 43.08 12.50
CA ASN A 27 -24.66 43.85 11.31
C ASN A 27 -25.42 45.13 11.66
N HIS A 28 -25.23 45.66 12.87
CA HIS A 28 -25.89 46.89 13.31
C HIS A 28 -25.47 48.08 12.44
N PRO A 29 -26.42 48.91 11.93
CA PRO A 29 -26.11 50.02 11.02
C PRO A 29 -25.10 51.02 11.60
N ASP A 30 -25.15 51.25 12.91
CA ASP A 30 -24.28 52.23 13.59
C ASP A 30 -22.86 51.71 13.95
N LYS A 31 -22.52 50.46 13.61
CA LYS A 31 -21.15 49.93 13.79
C LYS A 31 -20.40 49.98 12.45
N SER A 32 -19.23 50.64 12.45
CA SER A 32 -18.34 50.78 11.29
C SER A 32 -17.91 49.41 10.75
N GLY A 33 -18.69 48.88 9.80
CA GLY A 33 -18.56 47.52 9.26
C GLY A 33 -19.89 46.86 8.85
N GLY A 34 -21.05 47.42 9.20
CA GLY A 34 -22.36 46.92 8.80
C GLY A 34 -22.65 47.11 7.31
N LYS A 35 -22.36 46.11 6.47
CA LYS A 35 -22.62 46.10 5.02
C LYS A 35 -24.01 45.54 4.63
N VAL A 36 -25.05 45.78 5.43
CA VAL A 36 -26.37 45.18 5.19
C VAL A 36 -27.45 46.25 5.08
N ASP A 37 -28.31 46.11 4.07
CA ASP A 37 -29.46 46.98 3.81
C ASP A 37 -30.34 47.12 5.06
N GLY A 38 -30.69 48.37 5.41
CA GLY A 38 -31.53 48.72 6.55
C GLY A 38 -32.92 48.07 6.52
N ALA A 39 -33.46 47.76 5.33
CA ALA A 39 -34.71 47.02 5.19
C ALA A 39 -34.59 45.54 5.61
N ILE A 40 -33.42 44.92 5.39
CA ILE A 40 -33.14 43.55 5.82
C ILE A 40 -32.93 43.53 7.34
N PHE A 41 -32.16 44.49 7.87
CA PHE A 41 -31.97 44.62 9.31
C PHE A 41 -33.29 44.85 10.05
N GLY A 42 -34.13 45.76 9.53
CA GLY A 42 -35.47 46.03 10.06
C GLY A 42 -36.36 44.78 10.08
N ASN A 43 -36.32 43.97 9.02
CA ASN A 43 -37.07 42.71 8.96
C ASN A 43 -36.60 41.68 10.00
N VAL A 44 -35.28 41.50 10.18
CA VAL A 44 -34.74 40.58 11.20
C VAL A 44 -35.08 41.06 12.61
N SER A 45 -35.00 42.37 12.86
CA SER A 45 -35.38 42.98 14.14
C SER A 45 -36.86 42.78 14.45
N GLN A 46 -37.74 42.99 13.47
CA GLN A 46 -39.18 42.80 13.62
C GLN A 46 -39.54 41.33 13.85
N CYS A 47 -38.99 40.41 13.05
CA CYS A 47 -39.20 38.96 13.24
C CYS A 47 -38.72 38.46 14.61
N ASN A 48 -37.62 39.01 15.12
CA ASN A 48 -37.14 38.67 16.46
C ASN A 48 -38.04 39.22 17.58
N LYS A 49 -38.69 40.37 17.38
CA LYS A 49 -39.73 40.88 18.30
C LYS A 49 -40.97 39.99 18.27
N ASP A 50 -41.39 39.56 17.08
CA ASP A 50 -42.57 38.72 16.87
C ASP A 50 -42.33 37.23 17.22
N ARG A 51 -41.09 36.87 17.61
CA ARG A 51 -40.63 35.49 17.93
C ARG A 51 -40.84 34.49 16.78
N ILE A 52 -40.75 34.97 15.54
CA ILE A 52 -40.88 34.18 14.32
C ILE A 52 -39.47 33.94 13.76
N TYR A 53 -39.09 32.67 13.62
CA TYR A 53 -37.78 32.23 13.10
C TYR A 53 -37.97 31.23 11.97
N CYS A 54 -36.94 30.99 11.15
CA CYS A 54 -37.05 30.03 10.05
C CYS A 54 -37.44 28.63 10.56
N SER A 55 -38.58 28.10 10.09
CA SER A 55 -39.13 26.80 10.49
C SER A 55 -38.68 25.64 9.59
N ALA A 56 -38.11 25.94 8.41
CA ALA A 56 -37.64 24.94 7.48
C ALA A 56 -36.19 24.54 7.77
N LYS A 57 -35.98 23.45 8.53
CA LYS A 57 -34.85 22.55 8.26
C LYS A 57 -35.17 21.74 7.00
N GLN A 58 -35.38 22.40 5.87
CA GLN A 58 -35.17 21.71 4.61
C GLN A 58 -33.68 21.41 4.55
N LYS A 59 -33.35 20.12 4.52
CA LYS A 59 -32.08 19.65 3.97
C LYS A 59 -32.04 20.08 2.51
N THR A 60 -31.82 21.36 2.25
CA THR A 60 -31.17 21.72 1.01
C THR A 60 -29.81 21.05 1.12
N ALA A 61 -29.62 20.00 0.31
CA ALA A 61 -28.29 19.57 -0.07
C ALA A 61 -27.51 20.87 -0.32
N LYS A 62 -26.42 21.08 0.42
CA LYS A 62 -25.49 22.14 0.09
C LYS A 62 -25.27 22.01 -1.41
N LYS A 63 -25.76 22.95 -2.23
CA LYS A 63 -25.12 23.22 -3.50
C LYS A 63 -23.74 23.70 -3.10
N VAL A 64 -22.81 22.76 -2.99
CA VAL A 64 -21.39 23.04 -2.99
C VAL A 64 -21.10 23.36 -4.44
N PRO A 65 -20.83 24.62 -4.82
CA PRO A 65 -20.34 24.93 -6.14
C PRO A 65 -18.83 24.70 -6.09
N TYR A 66 -18.44 23.44 -6.15
CA TYR A 66 -17.08 22.97 -6.46
C TYR A 66 -17.22 21.49 -6.78
N ASP A 67 -16.76 21.06 -7.95
CA ASP A 67 -16.68 19.65 -8.28
C ASP A 67 -15.61 18.99 -7.38
N ASN A 68 -16.02 18.59 -6.18
CA ASN A 68 -15.15 18.04 -5.14
C ASN A 68 -14.84 16.55 -5.35
N THR A 69 -15.05 16.04 -6.57
CA THR A 69 -14.88 14.62 -6.91
C THR A 69 -13.47 14.12 -6.61
N ALA A 70 -12.44 14.93 -6.84
CA ALA A 70 -11.06 14.56 -6.55
C ALA A 70 -10.77 14.41 -5.05
N ASP A 71 -11.32 15.30 -4.23
CA ASP A 71 -11.14 15.24 -2.77
C ASP A 71 -11.90 14.05 -2.18
N LEU A 72 -13.14 13.80 -2.64
CA LEU A 72 -13.93 12.62 -2.25
C LEU A 72 -13.25 11.31 -2.66
N ARG A 73 -12.65 11.23 -3.85
CA ARG A 73 -11.83 10.08 -4.27
C ARG A 73 -10.65 9.87 -3.34
N ASN A 74 -9.95 10.94 -2.96
CA ASN A 74 -8.80 10.86 -2.07
C ASN A 74 -9.18 10.45 -0.63
N GLU A 75 -10.33 10.93 -0.13
CA GLU A 75 -10.91 10.48 1.14
C GLU A 75 -11.24 8.99 1.11
N MET A 76 -11.83 8.53 0.01
CA MET A 76 -12.15 7.12 -0.20
C MET A 76 -10.90 6.24 -0.24
N PHE A 77 -9.94 6.62 -1.08
CA PHE A 77 -8.63 5.99 -1.18
C PHE A 77 -7.97 5.86 0.21
N THR A 78 -7.94 6.96 0.97
CA THR A 78 -7.37 6.98 2.33
C THR A 78 -8.13 6.05 3.27
N CYS A 79 -9.46 6.04 3.23
CA CYS A 79 -10.28 5.20 4.08
C CYS A 79 -10.08 3.70 3.81
N MET A 80 -10.03 3.30 2.54
CA MET A 80 -9.78 1.90 2.17
C MET A 80 -8.41 1.44 2.68
N ARG A 81 -7.35 2.22 2.44
CA ARG A 81 -5.99 1.89 2.91
C ARG A 81 -5.90 1.75 4.43
N GLN A 82 -6.60 2.60 5.18
CA GLN A 82 -6.69 2.45 6.63
C GLN A 82 -7.40 1.16 7.02
N THR A 83 -8.52 0.85 6.37
CA THR A 83 -9.34 -0.34 6.64
C THR A 83 -8.59 -1.63 6.31
N GLU A 84 -7.76 -1.62 5.27
CA GLU A 84 -6.88 -2.74 4.90
C GLU A 84 -5.92 -3.13 6.04
N ASN A 85 -5.41 -2.13 6.77
CA ASN A 85 -4.48 -2.36 7.88
C ASN A 85 -5.17 -2.59 9.22
N PHE A 86 -6.30 -1.93 9.48
CA PHE A 86 -7.08 -2.10 10.70
C PHE A 86 -8.53 -1.63 10.48
N SER A 87 -9.53 -2.42 10.85
CA SER A 87 -10.94 -2.07 10.59
C SER A 87 -11.40 -0.79 11.30
N LYS A 88 -11.13 -0.66 12.62
CA LYS A 88 -11.42 0.55 13.41
C LYS A 88 -10.46 0.75 14.59
N LEU A 89 -9.69 1.83 14.58
CA LEU A 89 -8.67 2.10 15.57
C LEU A 89 -9.20 2.94 16.74
N ARG A 90 -9.45 2.28 17.87
CA ARG A 90 -9.90 2.92 19.14
C ARG A 90 -8.70 3.36 19.98
N PRO A 91 -8.87 4.30 20.95
CA PRO A 91 -7.77 4.75 21.80
C PRO A 91 -7.02 3.63 22.53
N GLU A 92 -7.72 2.56 22.90
CA GLU A 92 -7.17 1.40 23.62
C GLU A 92 -6.22 0.57 22.75
N PHE A 93 -6.27 0.74 21.42
CA PHE A 93 -5.41 0.04 20.46
C PHE A 93 -4.23 0.90 19.97
N ARG A 94 -4.08 2.13 20.48
CA ARG A 94 -3.09 3.09 20.02
C ARG A 94 -1.96 3.22 21.02
N VAL A 95 -0.79 2.67 20.70
CA VAL A 95 0.41 2.71 21.56
C VAL A 95 0.78 4.13 22.03
N ASP A 96 0.44 5.15 21.26
CA ASP A 96 0.73 6.56 21.56
C ASP A 96 -0.34 7.26 22.42
N LYS A 97 -1.28 6.50 23.00
CA LYS A 97 -2.33 7.00 23.89
C LYS A 97 -2.21 6.37 25.26
N VAL A 98 -2.53 7.17 26.29
CA VAL A 98 -2.56 6.71 27.70
C VAL A 98 -3.54 5.56 27.91
N ALA A 99 -4.61 5.51 27.10
CA ALA A 99 -5.61 4.44 27.15
C ALA A 99 -5.14 3.10 26.55
N PHE A 100 -3.94 3.04 25.94
CA PHE A 100 -3.44 1.80 25.33
C PHE A 100 -3.42 0.65 26.33
N ASN A 101 -4.04 -0.46 25.94
CA ASN A 101 -4.14 -1.63 26.79
C ASN A 101 -3.77 -2.89 26.00
N VAL A 102 -2.70 -3.56 26.44
CA VAL A 102 -2.18 -4.77 25.80
C VAL A 102 -3.20 -5.92 25.81
N LYS A 103 -3.98 -6.06 26.88
CA LYS A 103 -4.98 -7.13 27.00
C LYS A 103 -6.12 -6.89 26.00
N ASP A 104 -6.69 -5.69 25.99
CA ASP A 104 -7.77 -5.34 25.07
C ASP A 104 -7.33 -5.44 23.60
N PHE A 105 -6.07 -5.06 23.32
CA PHE A 105 -5.48 -5.24 22.00
C PHE A 105 -5.39 -6.71 21.61
N ASN A 106 -4.80 -7.56 22.47
CA ASN A 106 -4.63 -9.00 22.21
C ASN A 106 -5.95 -9.74 22.02
N GLU A 107 -7.03 -9.32 22.70
CA GLU A 107 -8.36 -9.90 22.54
C GLU A 107 -9.03 -9.53 21.20
N ALA A 108 -8.61 -8.44 20.55
CA ALA A 108 -9.34 -7.84 19.43
C ALA A 108 -8.58 -7.82 18.10
N TYR A 109 -7.24 -7.71 18.11
CA TYR A 109 -6.49 -7.34 16.91
C TYR A 109 -6.54 -8.37 15.77
N ILE A 110 -6.78 -9.66 16.06
CA ILE A 110 -6.87 -10.70 15.03
C ILE A 110 -8.06 -10.44 14.09
N GLU A 111 -9.22 -10.10 14.66
CA GLU A 111 -10.43 -9.79 13.89
C GLU A 111 -10.33 -8.41 13.23
N HIS A 112 -9.66 -7.47 13.89
CA HIS A 112 -9.52 -6.10 13.40
C HIS A 112 -8.42 -5.93 12.34
N SER A 113 -7.37 -6.75 12.37
CA SER A 113 -6.19 -6.71 11.51
C SER A 113 -5.61 -8.12 11.33
N PRO A 114 -6.22 -8.94 10.46
CA PRO A 114 -5.69 -10.28 10.17
C PRO A 114 -4.28 -10.21 9.60
N LYS A 115 -3.94 -9.10 8.93
CA LYS A 115 -2.60 -8.85 8.39
C LYS A 115 -1.54 -8.69 9.47
N LEU A 116 -1.84 -7.95 10.55
CA LEU A 116 -0.94 -7.83 11.69
C LEU A 116 -0.77 -9.19 12.40
N ALA A 117 -1.84 -9.97 12.53
CA ALA A 117 -1.77 -11.32 13.06
C ALA A 117 -0.84 -12.22 12.21
N GLN A 118 -0.97 -12.17 10.89
CA GLN A 118 -0.09 -12.92 9.99
C GLN A 118 1.37 -12.45 10.07
N LEU A 119 1.62 -11.13 10.12
CA LEU A 119 2.95 -10.56 10.28
C LEU A 119 3.64 -11.08 11.55
N LEU A 120 2.97 -10.98 12.70
CA LEU A 120 3.51 -11.42 13.99
C LEU A 120 3.72 -12.93 14.04
N SER A 121 2.82 -13.72 13.43
CA SER A 121 3.00 -15.18 13.30
C SER A 121 4.23 -15.52 12.47
N ILE A 122 4.42 -14.87 11.32
CA ILE A 122 5.59 -15.12 10.46
C ILE A 122 6.88 -14.75 11.18
N ILE A 123 6.93 -13.63 11.90
CA ILE A 123 8.12 -13.25 12.68
C ILE A 123 8.46 -14.35 13.70
N LYS A 124 7.45 -14.89 14.38
CA LYS A 124 7.65 -15.99 15.35
C LYS A 124 8.12 -17.28 14.67
N ASP A 125 7.52 -17.67 13.55
CA ASP A 125 7.90 -18.88 12.80
C ASP A 125 9.34 -18.78 12.27
N LEU A 126 9.72 -17.59 11.79
CA LEU A 126 11.08 -17.27 11.36
C LEU A 126 12.07 -17.39 12.52
N ASP A 127 11.72 -16.89 13.71
CA ASP A 127 12.57 -16.98 14.90
C ASP A 127 12.82 -18.41 15.35
N GLU A 128 11.76 -19.21 15.40
CA GLU A 128 11.86 -20.62 15.74
C GLU A 128 12.77 -21.36 14.74
N ASN A 129 12.61 -21.07 13.44
CA ASN A 129 13.44 -21.66 12.40
C ASN A 129 14.90 -21.16 12.48
N ASP A 130 15.13 -19.88 12.73
CA ASP A 130 16.47 -19.30 12.83
C ASP A 130 17.24 -19.84 14.03
N MET A 131 16.58 -19.95 15.19
CA MET A 131 17.18 -20.59 16.36
C MET A 131 17.48 -22.07 16.09
N LYS A 132 16.59 -22.78 15.40
CA LYS A 132 16.79 -24.19 15.05
C LYS A 132 17.93 -24.42 14.06
N THR A 133 18.09 -23.54 13.07
CA THR A 133 19.01 -23.73 11.94
C THR A 133 20.36 -23.03 12.12
N HIS A 134 20.38 -21.91 12.84
CA HIS A 134 21.55 -21.05 13.01
C HIS A 134 21.94 -20.82 14.48
N GLY A 135 21.08 -21.15 15.44
CA GLY A 135 21.31 -20.89 16.87
C GLY A 135 21.29 -19.41 17.24
N LYS A 136 20.80 -18.54 16.35
CA LYS A 136 20.77 -17.08 16.51
C LYS A 136 19.54 -16.51 15.80
N LEU A 137 19.12 -15.32 16.21
CA LEU A 137 18.09 -14.54 15.54
C LEU A 137 18.69 -13.59 14.50
N PHE A 138 17.84 -12.97 13.70
CA PHE A 138 18.24 -11.99 12.70
C PHE A 138 17.36 -10.74 12.72
N LYS A 139 17.85 -9.70 12.05
CA LYS A 139 17.18 -8.40 12.00
C LYS A 139 16.04 -8.35 10.99
N HIS A 140 14.96 -7.68 11.38
CA HIS A 140 13.78 -7.42 10.57
C HIS A 140 13.64 -5.93 10.27
N PHE A 141 13.24 -5.63 9.05
CA PHE A 141 12.80 -4.31 8.62
C PHE A 141 11.32 -4.38 8.24
N ILE A 142 10.47 -3.63 8.92
CA ILE A 142 9.03 -3.55 8.61
C ILE A 142 8.71 -2.17 8.05
N TYR A 143 8.02 -2.12 6.92
CA TYR A 143 7.61 -0.88 6.26
C TYR A 143 6.09 -0.79 6.16
N SER A 144 5.54 0.39 6.47
CA SER A 144 4.15 0.75 6.20
C SER A 144 4.11 2.10 5.49
N ASP A 145 3.43 2.15 4.36
CA ASP A 145 3.26 3.34 3.57
C ASP A 145 2.15 4.27 4.12
N VAL A 146 1.17 3.72 4.83
CA VAL A 146 0.06 4.43 5.49
C VAL A 146 0.56 5.29 6.65
N LYS A 147 0.23 6.59 6.62
CA LYS A 147 0.62 7.57 7.66
C LYS A 147 -0.56 8.08 8.47
N GLU A 148 -1.77 7.89 7.95
CA GLU A 148 -2.95 8.62 8.37
C GLU A 148 -3.52 8.04 9.66
N GLN A 149 -3.80 8.94 10.63
CA GLN A 149 -4.56 8.66 11.85
C GLN A 149 -4.05 7.50 12.72
N GLY A 150 -2.80 7.05 12.49
CA GLY A 150 -2.14 5.97 13.21
C GLY A 150 -2.36 4.56 12.66
N TYR A 151 -2.94 4.39 11.47
CA TYR A 151 -3.27 3.07 10.90
C TYR A 151 -2.07 2.31 10.27
N GLY A 152 -0.91 2.95 10.14
CA GLY A 152 0.32 2.30 9.69
C GLY A 152 1.21 1.86 10.84
N VAL A 153 2.42 2.46 10.93
CA VAL A 153 3.46 2.10 11.91
C VAL A 153 2.94 1.95 13.33
N LYS A 154 2.07 2.85 13.83
CA LYS A 154 1.61 2.82 15.23
C LYS A 154 0.83 1.55 15.59
N VAL A 155 0.09 0.96 14.65
CA VAL A 155 -0.60 -0.33 14.84
C VAL A 155 0.41 -1.47 14.93
N ILE A 156 1.44 -1.45 14.08
CA ILE A 156 2.53 -2.43 14.13
C ILE A 156 3.26 -2.35 15.47
N LEU A 157 3.54 -1.14 15.96
CA LEU A 157 4.17 -0.94 17.27
C LEU A 157 3.31 -1.51 18.40
N ALA A 158 1.98 -1.26 18.37
CA ALA A 158 1.05 -1.84 19.33
C ALA A 158 1.09 -3.37 19.32
N GLY A 159 1.14 -3.99 18.13
CA GLY A 159 1.28 -5.44 17.98
C GLY A 159 2.59 -5.99 18.54
N LEU A 160 3.71 -5.32 18.25
CA LEU A 160 5.04 -5.67 18.77
C LEU A 160 5.08 -5.58 20.31
N GLU A 161 4.57 -4.50 20.91
CA GLU A 161 4.52 -4.36 22.37
C GLU A 161 3.64 -5.43 23.02
N ALA A 162 2.50 -5.74 22.39
CA ALA A 162 1.58 -6.76 22.88
C ALA A 162 2.15 -8.19 22.81
N HIS A 163 3.16 -8.41 21.94
CA HIS A 163 3.89 -9.67 21.77
C HIS A 163 5.27 -9.67 22.46
N GLY A 164 5.48 -8.77 23.43
CA GLY A 164 6.66 -8.81 24.31
C GLY A 164 7.89 -8.07 23.79
N HIS A 165 7.84 -7.46 22.60
CA HIS A 165 8.91 -6.58 22.14
C HIS A 165 8.87 -5.22 22.88
N LYS A 166 10.02 -4.58 23.02
CA LYS A 166 10.16 -3.30 23.74
C LYS A 166 10.87 -2.26 22.90
N SER A 167 10.36 -1.03 22.88
CA SER A 167 11.01 0.04 22.13
C SER A 167 12.28 0.53 22.83
N ILE A 168 13.32 0.79 22.04
CA ILE A 168 14.49 1.56 22.49
C ILE A 168 14.23 3.08 22.51
N ILE A 169 13.03 3.52 22.14
CA ILE A 169 12.62 4.92 22.12
C ILE A 169 11.54 5.11 23.18
N LYS A 170 11.75 6.08 24.09
CA LYS A 170 10.76 6.47 25.09
C LYS A 170 10.61 7.98 25.15
N VAL A 171 9.47 8.41 25.67
CA VAL A 171 9.18 9.80 26.00
C VAL A 171 9.68 10.08 27.41
N LYS A 172 10.45 11.15 27.59
CA LYS A 172 10.83 11.59 28.93
C LYS A 172 9.64 12.23 29.64
N SER A 173 9.40 11.84 30.90
CA SER A 173 8.42 12.46 31.78
C SER A 173 9.12 13.47 32.69
N GLY A 174 8.62 14.71 32.76
CA GLY A 174 9.22 15.79 33.55
C GLY A 174 9.29 17.17 32.86
N GLY A 175 8.64 17.34 31.70
CA GLY A 175 8.58 18.57 30.90
C GLY A 175 7.74 18.35 29.63
N GLU A 176 7.95 19.16 28.58
CA GLU A 176 7.37 18.85 27.27
C GLU A 176 7.83 17.47 26.78
N PRO A 177 6.93 16.64 26.23
CA PRO A 177 7.24 15.29 25.82
C PRO A 177 8.33 15.30 24.76
N THR A 178 9.47 14.69 25.06
CA THR A 178 10.61 14.59 24.15
C THR A 178 11.05 13.15 23.98
N LEU A 179 11.21 12.72 22.73
CA LEU A 179 11.68 11.39 22.37
C LEU A 179 13.18 11.25 22.69
N SER A 180 13.54 10.13 23.30
CA SER A 180 14.92 9.82 23.64
C SER A 180 15.20 8.31 23.56
N LEU A 181 16.48 7.97 23.41
CA LEU A 181 16.93 6.58 23.43
C LEU A 181 17.04 6.06 24.87
N VAL A 182 16.71 4.79 25.05
CA VAL A 182 16.89 4.04 26.30
C VAL A 182 17.75 2.80 26.07
N ALA A 183 18.15 2.13 27.15
CA ALA A 183 18.90 0.88 27.08
C ALA A 183 18.13 -0.20 26.29
N SER A 184 18.87 -1.14 25.71
CA SER A 184 18.26 -2.25 24.96
C SER A 184 17.73 -3.30 25.93
N HIS A 185 16.73 -4.03 25.44
CA HIS A 185 16.12 -5.20 26.05
C HIS A 185 16.55 -6.49 25.33
N GLY A 186 17.78 -6.53 24.81
CA GLY A 186 18.33 -7.65 24.05
C GLY A 186 17.61 -7.87 22.73
N ASN A 187 17.44 -9.14 22.35
CA ASN A 187 16.74 -9.59 21.14
C ASN A 187 15.26 -9.18 21.04
N ASN A 188 14.64 -8.73 22.13
CA ASN A 188 13.25 -8.26 22.12
C ASN A 188 13.13 -6.77 21.79
N SER A 189 14.24 -6.10 21.50
CA SER A 189 14.26 -4.66 21.24
C SER A 189 13.83 -4.31 19.82
N TYR A 190 13.00 -3.29 19.69
CA TYR A 190 12.68 -2.67 18.41
C TYR A 190 12.93 -1.16 18.41
N ALA A 191 13.16 -0.62 17.22
CA ALA A 191 13.20 0.80 16.93
C ALA A 191 12.14 1.15 15.89
N TYR A 192 11.86 2.45 15.75
CA TYR A 192 11.02 2.94 14.69
C TYR A 192 11.44 4.34 14.27
N LEU A 193 11.15 4.70 13.02
CA LEU A 193 11.26 6.07 12.52
C LEU A 193 9.94 6.43 11.85
N ILE A 194 9.30 7.50 12.33
CA ILE A 194 8.08 8.02 11.72
C ILE A 194 8.19 9.53 11.45
N SER A 195 7.55 9.96 10.37
CA SER A 195 7.58 11.33 9.88
C SER A 195 6.44 12.17 10.43
N THR A 196 5.44 11.52 11.01
CA THR A 196 4.32 12.14 11.73
C THR A 196 4.62 12.23 13.23
N THR A 197 3.74 12.89 13.97
CA THR A 197 3.86 13.01 15.43
C THR A 197 3.57 11.68 16.13
N ILE A 198 4.34 11.35 17.17
CA ILE A 198 4.08 10.23 18.09
C ILE A 198 4.39 10.66 19.51
N PHE A 199 3.51 10.30 20.43
CA PHE A 199 3.57 10.77 21.81
C PHE A 199 3.68 12.31 21.91
N GLN A 200 3.02 13.03 21.01
CA GLN A 200 3.04 14.51 20.92
C GLN A 200 4.39 15.13 20.53
N ASP A 201 5.37 14.34 20.08
CA ASP A 201 6.68 14.82 19.61
C ASP A 201 6.98 14.33 18.18
N THR A 202 8.04 14.84 17.57
CA THR A 202 8.52 14.50 16.23
C THR A 202 9.99 14.07 16.24
N PHE A 203 10.39 13.28 15.25
CA PHE A 203 11.78 12.82 15.16
C PHE A 203 12.75 13.96 14.83
N THR A 204 13.71 14.20 15.72
CA THR A 204 14.84 15.09 15.42
C THR A 204 15.89 14.40 14.55
N SER A 205 16.61 15.18 13.74
CA SER A 205 17.74 14.67 12.94
C SER A 205 18.82 14.01 13.80
N LYS A 206 19.00 14.46 15.04
CA LYS A 206 19.94 13.87 16.02
C LYS A 206 19.47 12.48 16.44
N LEU A 207 18.21 12.34 16.85
CA LEU A 207 17.65 11.05 17.27
C LEU A 207 17.65 10.04 16.11
N LYS A 208 17.29 10.47 14.89
CA LYS A 208 17.37 9.64 13.68
C LYS A 208 18.77 9.04 13.51
N LYS A 209 19.82 9.86 13.60
CA LYS A 209 21.22 9.40 13.46
C LYS A 209 21.60 8.40 14.56
N GLN A 210 21.18 8.64 15.80
CA GLN A 210 21.49 7.75 16.92
C GLN A 210 20.80 6.39 16.79
N VAL A 211 19.52 6.36 16.39
CA VAL A 211 18.76 5.11 16.14
C VAL A 211 19.45 4.28 15.04
N LEU A 212 19.77 4.91 13.90
CA LEU A 212 20.41 4.23 12.77
C LEU A 212 21.83 3.74 13.12
N ALA A 213 22.62 4.55 13.84
CA ALA A 213 23.96 4.16 14.27
C ALA A 213 23.92 2.90 15.16
N ARG A 214 22.93 2.82 16.05
CA ARG A 214 22.73 1.67 16.92
C ARG A 214 22.27 0.43 16.15
N PHE A 215 21.27 0.58 15.27
CA PHE A 215 20.76 -0.52 14.44
C PHE A 215 21.83 -1.10 13.50
N ASN A 216 22.69 -0.24 12.94
CA ASN A 216 23.74 -0.60 11.98
C ASN A 216 25.09 -0.94 12.64
N ALA A 217 25.17 -1.00 13.97
CA ALA A 217 26.41 -1.26 14.69
C ALA A 217 26.97 -2.65 14.34
N ARG A 218 28.28 -2.70 14.05
CA ARG A 218 29.03 -3.93 13.77
C ARG A 218 30.26 -4.01 14.66
N PRO A 219 30.63 -5.20 15.18
CA PRO A 219 29.92 -6.48 15.03
C PRO A 219 28.72 -6.63 15.98
N THR A 220 28.49 -5.67 16.87
CA THR A 220 27.64 -5.81 18.07
C THR A 220 26.15 -5.95 17.81
N ASN A 221 25.62 -5.54 16.65
CA ASN A 221 24.20 -5.68 16.31
C ASN A 221 23.99 -6.33 14.93
N VAL A 222 24.86 -7.25 14.52
CA VAL A 222 24.67 -8.00 13.26
C VAL A 222 23.42 -8.88 13.32
N HIS A 223 23.19 -9.54 14.46
CA HIS A 223 22.09 -10.50 14.67
C HIS A 223 20.89 -9.89 15.42
N GLY A 224 20.92 -8.59 15.72
CA GLY A 224 19.82 -7.91 16.41
C GLY A 224 19.90 -7.98 17.94
N ASP A 225 21.06 -8.32 18.51
CA ASP A 225 21.28 -8.43 19.97
C ASP A 225 21.00 -7.12 20.73
N ASP A 226 21.08 -5.97 20.07
CA ASP A 226 20.80 -4.66 20.63
C ASP A 226 19.47 -4.09 20.09
N VAL A 227 19.25 -4.16 18.78
CA VAL A 227 18.01 -3.73 18.11
C VAL A 227 17.70 -4.70 16.98
N ARG A 228 16.65 -5.50 17.17
CA ARG A 228 16.29 -6.59 16.25
C ARG A 228 15.33 -6.15 15.15
N ILE A 229 14.30 -5.38 15.50
CA ILE A 229 13.25 -4.97 14.56
C ILE A 229 13.32 -3.46 14.37
N ILE A 230 13.24 -2.98 13.13
CA ILE A 230 13.03 -1.56 12.83
C ILE A 230 11.76 -1.36 12.00
N VAL A 231 10.89 -0.44 12.43
CA VAL A 231 9.63 -0.14 11.74
C VAL A 231 9.68 1.28 11.15
N LEU A 232 9.40 1.42 9.86
CA LEU A 232 9.49 2.69 9.14
C LEU A 232 8.19 3.06 8.46
N ASP A 233 7.87 4.35 8.44
CA ASP A 233 6.80 4.90 7.60
C ASP A 233 7.31 5.38 6.23
N SER A 234 6.39 5.77 5.34
CA SER A 234 6.73 6.30 4.02
C SER A 234 7.54 7.60 4.02
N GLY A 235 7.80 8.22 5.17
CA GLY A 235 8.74 9.35 5.28
C GLY A 235 10.20 8.91 5.24
N PHE A 236 10.49 7.63 5.44
CA PHE A 236 11.82 7.04 5.43
C PHE A 236 12.04 6.03 4.30
N LYS A 237 11.21 6.09 3.24
CA LYS A 237 11.44 5.35 1.98
C LYS A 237 12.76 5.73 1.29
N GLU A 238 13.33 6.88 1.66
CA GLU A 238 14.59 7.42 1.16
C GLU A 238 15.51 7.92 2.30
N GLY A 239 16.80 8.09 2.00
CA GLY A 239 17.74 8.81 2.87
C GLY A 239 18.12 8.09 4.17
N ILE A 240 18.05 6.76 4.17
CA ILE A 240 18.55 5.87 5.22
C ILE A 240 19.16 4.60 4.62
N ASP A 241 20.01 3.94 5.40
CA ASP A 241 20.62 2.64 5.08
C ASP A 241 20.40 1.69 6.25
N LEU A 242 20.00 0.45 5.98
CA LEU A 242 19.80 -0.60 6.98
C LEU A 242 20.74 -1.77 6.66
N PHE A 243 21.66 -2.07 7.57
CA PHE A 243 22.67 -3.11 7.40
C PHE A 243 22.29 -4.42 8.07
N ASP A 244 22.74 -5.54 7.50
CA ASP A 244 22.58 -6.90 8.03
C ASP A 244 21.12 -7.29 8.34
N VAL A 245 20.18 -6.73 7.58
CA VAL A 245 18.77 -7.15 7.56
C VAL A 245 18.65 -8.45 6.78
N LYS A 246 17.98 -9.45 7.37
CA LYS A 246 17.66 -10.74 6.71
C LYS A 246 16.22 -10.77 6.19
N TYR A 247 15.31 -10.11 6.91
CA TYR A 247 13.87 -10.11 6.62
C TYR A 247 13.33 -8.69 6.42
N VAL A 248 12.63 -8.49 5.31
CA VAL A 248 11.87 -7.27 5.02
C VAL A 248 10.38 -7.63 5.01
N HIS A 249 9.55 -6.81 5.64
CA HIS A 249 8.11 -6.97 5.68
C HIS A 249 7.46 -5.69 5.13
N ILE A 250 6.76 -5.82 4.00
CA ILE A 250 5.98 -4.75 3.38
C ILE A 250 4.53 -4.92 3.84
N PHE A 251 4.13 -4.15 4.87
CA PHE A 251 2.86 -4.38 5.57
C PHE A 251 1.63 -4.09 4.71
N GLU A 252 1.73 -3.27 3.69
CA GLU A 252 0.69 -3.16 2.66
C GLU A 252 1.32 -2.94 1.30
N PRO A 253 0.71 -3.44 0.22
CA PRO A 253 1.31 -3.37 -1.10
C PRO A 253 1.57 -1.92 -1.50
N SER A 254 2.78 -1.64 -1.98
CA SER A 254 3.11 -0.30 -2.49
C SER A 254 2.24 0.04 -3.70
N MET A 255 1.80 1.30 -3.78
CA MET A 255 0.97 1.77 -4.91
C MET A 255 1.72 1.72 -6.24
N THR A 256 3.04 1.95 -6.20
CA THR A 256 3.91 1.98 -7.38
C THR A 256 5.12 1.06 -7.20
N ILE A 257 5.66 0.55 -8.32
CA ILE A 257 6.89 -0.25 -8.33
C ILE A 257 8.09 0.59 -7.83
N ALA A 258 8.08 1.89 -8.12
CA ALA A 258 9.12 2.82 -7.66
C ALA A 258 9.19 2.88 -6.14
N ASP A 259 8.05 3.02 -5.45
CA ASP A 259 8.00 3.05 -3.98
C ASP A 259 8.48 1.73 -3.37
N LEU A 260 8.10 0.59 -3.97
CA LEU A 260 8.57 -0.73 -3.53
C LEU A 260 10.10 -0.85 -3.66
N LYS A 261 10.65 -0.50 -4.82
CA LYS A 261 12.11 -0.51 -5.07
C LYS A 261 12.87 0.42 -4.13
N GLN A 262 12.36 1.63 -3.89
CA GLN A 262 12.99 2.58 -2.96
C GLN A 262 13.00 2.05 -1.52
N THR A 263 11.91 1.37 -1.12
CA THR A 263 11.76 0.75 0.20
C THR A 263 12.70 -0.43 0.39
N ILE A 264 12.69 -1.43 -0.51
CA ILE A 264 13.61 -2.58 -0.45
C ILE A 264 15.07 -2.11 -0.56
N GLY A 265 15.31 -1.06 -1.35
CA GLY A 265 16.57 -0.35 -1.50
C GLY A 265 17.19 0.18 -0.20
N ARG A 266 16.42 0.27 0.90
CA ARG A 266 16.96 0.59 2.24
C ARG A 266 17.80 -0.56 2.80
N ALA A 267 17.45 -1.80 2.48
CA ALA A 267 18.14 -3.01 2.89
C ALA A 267 19.15 -3.49 1.84
N THR A 268 18.98 -3.24 0.54
CA THR A 268 19.91 -3.71 -0.51
C THR A 268 21.03 -2.70 -0.83
N ARG A 269 21.82 -2.33 0.18
CA ARG A 269 22.98 -1.44 -0.01
C ARG A 269 24.24 -2.22 -0.38
N THR A 270 25.16 -1.58 -1.09
CA THR A 270 26.46 -2.15 -1.44
C THR A 270 27.21 -2.61 -0.18
N CYS A 271 27.51 -3.90 -0.09
CA CYS A 271 28.07 -4.58 1.08
C CYS A 271 27.26 -4.41 2.38
N GLY A 272 25.97 -4.12 2.25
CA GLY A 272 25.03 -3.90 3.36
C GLY A 272 24.80 -5.14 4.22
N GLN A 273 24.96 -6.34 3.66
CA GLN A 273 24.72 -7.63 4.34
C GLN A 273 26.01 -8.36 4.73
N ARG A 274 27.18 -7.72 4.64
CA ARG A 274 28.47 -8.38 4.86
C ARG A 274 28.64 -9.04 6.24
N GLY A 275 27.84 -8.66 7.24
CA GLY A 275 27.84 -9.33 8.55
C GLY A 275 27.09 -10.68 8.54
N LEU A 276 26.25 -10.92 7.55
CA LEU A 276 25.52 -12.18 7.36
C LEU A 276 26.35 -13.17 6.54
N ASN A 277 26.01 -14.46 6.65
CA ASN A 277 26.68 -15.50 5.89
C ASN A 277 26.46 -15.33 4.38
N PHE A 278 27.54 -15.22 3.61
CA PHE A 278 27.50 -15.20 2.15
C PHE A 278 27.28 -16.63 1.64
N GLN A 279 26.21 -16.86 0.91
CA GLN A 279 25.92 -18.17 0.33
C GLN A 279 26.63 -18.33 -1.02
N PRO A 280 27.46 -19.37 -1.21
CA PRO A 280 28.12 -19.61 -2.50
C PRO A 280 27.12 -19.65 -3.64
N ASN A 281 27.36 -18.85 -4.69
CA ASN A 281 26.52 -18.78 -5.90
C ASN A 281 25.09 -18.24 -5.72
N VAL A 282 24.76 -17.73 -4.53
CA VAL A 282 23.49 -17.04 -4.25
C VAL A 282 23.75 -15.62 -3.74
N GLY A 283 24.84 -15.40 -3.00
CA GLY A 283 25.13 -14.13 -2.34
C GLY A 283 24.45 -14.06 -0.97
N TRP A 284 23.97 -12.87 -0.58
CA TRP A 284 23.19 -12.71 0.65
C TRP A 284 21.70 -12.71 0.32
N PRO A 285 20.91 -13.75 0.64
CA PRO A 285 19.47 -13.68 0.43
C PRO A 285 18.83 -12.65 1.36
N LEU A 286 17.89 -11.86 0.82
CA LEU A 286 17.03 -10.95 1.54
C LEU A 286 15.58 -11.37 1.33
N TYR A 287 14.92 -11.91 2.35
CA TYR A 287 13.55 -12.40 2.21
C TYR A 287 12.57 -11.23 2.39
N VAL A 288 11.78 -10.93 1.37
CA VAL A 288 10.84 -9.80 1.33
C VAL A 288 9.42 -10.33 1.37
N TYR A 289 8.77 -10.23 2.51
CA TYR A 289 7.36 -10.61 2.72
C TYR A 289 6.45 -9.45 2.35
N ASN A 290 5.66 -9.61 1.30
CA ASN A 290 4.72 -8.61 0.79
C ASN A 290 3.27 -9.00 1.14
N TYR A 291 2.69 -8.30 2.11
CA TYR A 291 1.39 -8.67 2.67
C TYR A 291 0.25 -7.97 1.91
N PHE A 292 -0.75 -8.72 1.48
CA PHE A 292 -1.95 -8.16 0.84
C PHE A 292 -3.22 -8.83 1.33
N ILE A 293 -4.32 -8.08 1.34
CA ILE A 293 -5.63 -8.62 1.68
C ILE A 293 -6.26 -9.28 0.44
N VAL A 294 -6.72 -10.52 0.60
CA VAL A 294 -7.58 -11.22 -0.37
C VAL A 294 -9.03 -10.95 -0.02
N VAL A 295 -9.82 -10.55 -1.02
CA VAL A 295 -11.24 -10.25 -0.86
C VAL A 295 -12.07 -11.52 -1.09
N PRO A 296 -12.87 -11.98 -0.12
CA PRO A 296 -13.76 -13.12 -0.30
C PRO A 296 -14.87 -12.86 -1.35
N ASP A 297 -15.31 -13.90 -2.07
CA ASP A 297 -16.29 -13.74 -3.17
C ASP A 297 -17.63 -13.15 -2.73
N HIS A 298 -18.14 -13.57 -1.57
CA HIS A 298 -19.36 -12.99 -0.98
C HIS A 298 -19.23 -11.48 -0.71
N THR A 299 -18.01 -10.99 -0.43
CA THR A 299 -17.74 -9.56 -0.23
C THR A 299 -17.68 -8.83 -1.58
N LYS A 300 -17.13 -9.47 -2.62
CA LYS A 300 -17.10 -8.93 -3.99
C LYS A 300 -18.52 -8.71 -4.55
N GLU A 301 -19.43 -9.64 -4.31
CA GLU A 301 -20.82 -9.53 -4.75
C GLU A 301 -21.60 -8.45 -4.00
N ALA A 302 -21.31 -8.26 -2.71
CA ALA A 302 -22.07 -7.36 -1.84
C ALA A 302 -21.67 -5.88 -1.96
N LEU A 303 -20.48 -5.58 -2.47
CA LEU A 303 -19.91 -4.21 -2.47
C LEU A 303 -19.94 -3.57 -3.86
N VAL A 304 -20.98 -2.76 -4.06
CA VAL A 304 -21.17 -1.89 -5.24
C VAL A 304 -20.82 -0.46 -4.85
N ALA A 305 -20.18 0.30 -5.75
CA ALA A 305 -19.89 1.70 -5.49
C ALA A 305 -21.19 2.52 -5.45
N ARG A 306 -21.55 3.11 -4.30
CA ARG A 306 -22.74 3.98 -4.17
C ARG A 306 -22.68 5.28 -4.95
N GLU A 307 -21.48 5.79 -5.21
CA GLU A 307 -21.27 6.91 -6.11
C GLU A 307 -20.38 6.49 -7.29
N PRO A 308 -20.92 5.82 -8.33
CA PRO A 308 -20.13 5.32 -9.45
C PRO A 308 -19.33 6.41 -10.17
N LYS A 309 -19.81 7.67 -10.17
CA LYS A 309 -19.12 8.86 -10.71
C LYS A 309 -17.73 9.11 -10.08
N LEU A 310 -17.46 8.58 -8.88
CA LEU A 310 -16.17 8.69 -8.21
C LEU A 310 -15.14 7.67 -8.75
N LEU A 311 -15.57 6.67 -9.51
CA LEU A 311 -14.67 5.69 -10.11
C LEU A 311 -13.93 6.28 -11.31
N ASN A 312 -12.80 5.68 -11.65
CA ASN A 312 -12.06 6.02 -12.88
C ASN A 312 -12.89 5.70 -14.14
N ALA A 313 -13.60 4.56 -14.19
CA ALA A 313 -14.57 4.24 -15.26
C ALA A 313 -15.96 3.83 -14.71
N PRO A 314 -16.88 4.79 -14.43
CA PRO A 314 -18.15 4.54 -13.73
C PRO A 314 -19.06 3.45 -14.30
N VAL A 315 -19.05 3.25 -15.63
CA VAL A 315 -19.89 2.25 -16.32
C VAL A 315 -19.26 0.87 -16.27
N ALA A 316 -17.93 0.79 -16.45
CA ALA A 316 -17.19 -0.46 -16.47
C ALA A 316 -16.90 -1.01 -15.05
N ASP A 317 -16.74 -0.14 -14.05
CA ASP A 317 -16.18 -0.46 -12.72
C ASP A 317 -17.22 -0.38 -11.57
N ASN A 318 -18.52 -0.50 -11.85
CA ASN A 318 -19.57 -0.28 -10.86
C ASN A 318 -19.47 -1.15 -9.58
N LYS A 319 -18.77 -2.29 -9.62
CA LYS A 319 -18.39 -3.11 -8.46
C LYS A 319 -16.98 -2.76 -7.99
N VAL A 320 -16.83 -2.51 -6.67
CA VAL A 320 -15.53 -2.12 -6.06
C VAL A 320 -14.44 -3.18 -6.28
N PHE A 321 -14.82 -4.47 -6.35
CA PHE A 321 -13.90 -5.60 -6.53
C PHE A 321 -14.32 -6.48 -7.72
N LYS A 322 -14.74 -5.86 -8.84
CA LYS A 322 -15.38 -6.54 -9.99
C LYS A 322 -14.68 -7.83 -10.44
N GLU A 323 -13.36 -7.79 -10.59
CA GLU A 323 -12.50 -8.89 -11.07
C GLU A 323 -11.25 -9.12 -10.19
N GLY A 324 -10.96 -8.19 -9.26
CA GLY A 324 -9.76 -8.25 -8.41
C GLY A 324 -9.91 -9.21 -7.23
N THR A 325 -8.98 -10.15 -7.09
CA THR A 325 -8.85 -10.99 -5.88
C THR A 325 -8.17 -10.23 -4.73
N LYS A 326 -7.36 -9.20 -5.04
CA LYS A 326 -6.62 -8.41 -4.08
C LYS A 326 -7.37 -7.13 -3.73
N PHE A 327 -7.39 -6.77 -2.44
CA PHE A 327 -8.02 -5.54 -1.95
C PHE A 327 -7.44 -4.27 -2.59
N LYS A 328 -6.13 -4.32 -2.91
CA LYS A 328 -5.41 -3.25 -3.60
C LYS A 328 -6.07 -2.88 -4.94
N ASP A 329 -6.59 -3.86 -5.68
CA ASP A 329 -7.18 -3.64 -6.99
C ASP A 329 -8.42 -2.73 -6.88
N GLY A 330 -9.21 -2.91 -5.83
CA GLY A 330 -10.33 -2.02 -5.51
C GLY A 330 -9.88 -0.62 -5.06
N ILE A 331 -8.76 -0.51 -4.32
CA ILE A 331 -8.17 0.78 -3.93
C ILE A 331 -7.75 1.58 -5.17
N MET A 332 -7.21 0.91 -6.20
CA MET A 332 -6.70 1.55 -7.40
C MET A 332 -7.76 2.34 -8.15
N TYR A 333 -9.03 1.91 -8.15
CA TYR A 333 -10.13 2.63 -8.81
C TYR A 333 -10.42 4.03 -8.24
N TYR A 334 -10.06 4.27 -6.97
CA TYR A 334 -10.21 5.56 -6.30
C TYR A 334 -8.92 6.37 -6.26
N SER A 335 -7.82 5.79 -6.74
CA SER A 335 -6.53 6.44 -6.79
C SER A 335 -6.43 7.39 -8.00
N LYS A 336 -5.40 8.24 -8.01
CA LYS A 336 -5.05 9.07 -9.18
C LYS A 336 -4.36 8.28 -10.30
N PHE A 337 -4.08 6.99 -10.09
CA PHE A 337 -3.35 6.16 -11.04
C PHE A 337 -4.32 5.60 -12.08
N ASP A 338 -4.05 5.90 -13.35
CA ASP A 338 -4.74 5.35 -14.52
C ASP A 338 -4.17 3.96 -14.85
N LYS A 339 -5.01 2.97 -15.19
CA LYS A 339 -4.58 1.61 -15.57
C LYS A 339 -3.55 1.64 -16.70
N ALA A 340 -3.72 2.52 -17.69
CA ALA A 340 -2.79 2.68 -18.79
C ALA A 340 -1.41 3.20 -18.34
N LEU A 341 -1.39 4.10 -17.35
CA LEU A 341 -0.15 4.59 -16.75
C LEU A 341 0.56 3.50 -15.93
N VAL A 342 -0.20 2.60 -15.30
CA VAL A 342 0.34 1.44 -14.58
C VAL A 342 0.97 0.46 -15.57
N ASN A 343 0.26 0.09 -16.64
CA ASN A 343 0.78 -0.79 -17.69
C ASN A 343 2.04 -0.21 -18.34
N LEU A 344 1.99 1.06 -18.73
CA LEU A 344 3.13 1.75 -19.33
C LEU A 344 4.32 1.85 -18.35
N SER A 345 4.08 2.06 -17.06
CA SER A 345 5.13 2.05 -16.04
C SER A 345 5.85 0.69 -16.01
N THR A 346 5.11 -0.42 -16.02
CA THR A 346 5.67 -1.77 -16.05
C THR A 346 6.50 -1.99 -17.33
N GLN A 347 5.93 -1.70 -18.50
CA GLN A 347 6.60 -1.82 -19.80
C GLN A 347 7.88 -0.99 -19.88
N LEU A 348 7.89 0.24 -19.33
CA LEU A 348 9.09 1.08 -19.32
C LEU A 348 10.18 0.54 -18.38
N PHE A 349 9.84 -0.11 -17.26
CA PHE A 349 10.84 -0.74 -16.40
C PHE A 349 11.50 -1.95 -17.09
N GLU A 350 10.75 -2.71 -17.88
CA GLU A 350 11.24 -3.84 -18.70
C GLU A 350 12.07 -3.37 -19.90
N LEU A 351 11.60 -2.32 -20.59
CA LEU A 351 12.28 -1.76 -21.75
C LEU A 351 13.46 -0.85 -21.39
N GLY A 352 13.53 -0.30 -20.17
CA GLY A 352 14.60 0.61 -19.73
C GLY A 352 16.02 0.13 -20.04
N PRO A 353 16.41 -1.12 -19.69
CA PRO A 353 17.66 -1.71 -20.12
C PRO A 353 17.80 -1.74 -21.65
N VAL A 354 16.79 -2.20 -22.38
CA VAL A 354 16.80 -2.34 -23.84
C VAL A 354 16.80 -1.00 -24.57
N LEU A 355 16.33 0.09 -23.95
CA LEU A 355 16.37 1.44 -24.53
C LEU A 355 17.69 2.16 -24.25
N SER A 356 18.51 1.62 -23.35
CA SER A 356 19.75 2.24 -22.93
C SER A 356 20.86 2.16 -23.99
N VAL A 357 21.66 3.21 -24.08
CA VAL A 357 22.80 3.30 -24.99
C VAL A 357 23.86 2.23 -24.70
N ASP A 358 24.03 1.87 -23.43
CA ASP A 358 25.07 0.97 -22.94
C ASP A 358 24.64 -0.50 -22.79
N TYR A 359 23.47 -0.89 -23.28
CA TYR A 359 22.96 -2.26 -23.09
C TYR A 359 23.85 -3.38 -23.63
N GLU A 360 24.54 -3.19 -24.76
CA GLU A 360 25.53 -4.18 -25.24
C GLU A 360 26.71 -4.35 -24.26
N LEU A 361 27.04 -3.30 -23.51
CA LEU A 361 28.14 -3.29 -22.53
C LEU A 361 27.70 -3.90 -21.19
N THR A 362 26.43 -3.74 -20.82
CA THR A 362 25.88 -4.12 -19.52
C THR A 362 25.07 -5.42 -19.54
N LYS A 363 24.88 -6.05 -20.70
CA LYS A 363 24.14 -7.32 -20.82
C LYS A 363 24.59 -8.41 -19.84
N ASN A 364 25.90 -8.48 -19.56
CA ASN A 364 26.48 -9.47 -18.64
C ASN A 364 26.19 -9.19 -17.16
N ILE A 365 25.82 -7.96 -16.78
CA ILE A 365 25.46 -7.62 -15.40
C ILE A 365 23.93 -7.57 -15.18
N HIS A 366 23.15 -7.41 -16.25
CA HIS A 366 21.68 -7.42 -16.20
C HIS A 366 21.07 -8.81 -16.46
N GLY A 367 21.88 -9.80 -16.86
CA GLY A 367 21.46 -11.13 -17.30
C GLY A 367 21.22 -12.19 -16.20
N THR A 368 20.94 -11.79 -14.97
CA THR A 368 20.41 -12.69 -13.94
C THR A 368 18.89 -12.63 -13.99
N GLU A 369 18.23 -13.80 -13.90
CA GLU A 369 16.77 -13.96 -13.86
C GLU A 369 16.11 -12.91 -12.95
N GLU A 370 14.86 -12.55 -13.23
CA GLU A 370 14.06 -11.68 -12.35
C GLU A 370 14.12 -12.12 -10.88
N PRO A 371 13.87 -11.22 -9.90
CA PRO A 371 13.68 -11.65 -8.51
C PRO A 371 12.76 -12.86 -8.53
N THR A 372 13.24 -14.00 -8.02
CA THR A 372 12.43 -15.22 -8.06
C THR A 372 11.22 -14.98 -7.18
N TYR A 373 10.08 -14.66 -7.79
CA TYR A 373 8.82 -14.56 -7.09
C TYR A 373 8.46 -15.94 -6.61
N MET A 374 8.34 -16.04 -5.30
CA MET A 374 7.85 -17.21 -4.63
C MET A 374 6.37 -17.00 -4.41
N TYR A 375 5.58 -17.84 -5.09
CA TYR A 375 4.12 -17.95 -5.03
C TYR A 375 3.31 -17.09 -6.00
N ASP A 376 2.57 -17.79 -6.86
CA ASP A 376 1.33 -17.35 -7.46
C ASP A 376 0.16 -18.09 -6.80
N SER A 377 -0.98 -17.43 -6.71
CA SER A 377 -2.22 -17.83 -6.05
C SER A 377 -2.79 -19.18 -6.48
N GLU A 378 -2.39 -19.70 -7.64
CA GLU A 378 -2.84 -20.99 -8.16
C GLU A 378 -2.25 -22.20 -7.42
N VAL A 379 -1.05 -22.08 -6.83
CA VAL A 379 -0.38 -23.20 -6.15
C VAL A 379 -1.04 -23.55 -4.81
N ALA A 380 -1.81 -22.62 -4.25
CA ALA A 380 -2.47 -22.81 -2.95
C ALA A 380 -3.57 -23.89 -2.98
N ALA A 381 -4.22 -24.14 -4.12
CA ALA A 381 -5.24 -25.19 -4.22
C ALA A 381 -4.63 -26.61 -4.19
N ILE A 382 -3.38 -26.78 -4.65
CA ILE A 382 -2.75 -28.11 -4.80
C ILE A 382 -1.97 -28.51 -3.54
N GLN A 383 -1.56 -27.56 -2.70
CA GLN A 383 -0.75 -27.81 -1.50
C GLN A 383 -1.51 -27.76 -0.16
N MET A 384 -2.83 -27.58 -0.17
CA MET A 384 -3.68 -27.73 1.02
C MET A 384 -3.98 -29.21 1.31
N GLY A 385 -2.92 -29.96 1.61
CA GLY A 385 -3.01 -31.35 2.05
C GLY A 385 -1.80 -31.78 2.88
N GLY A 386 -1.87 -31.62 4.20
CA GLY A 386 -1.21 -32.54 5.15
C GLY A 386 0.34 -32.64 5.18
N ILE A 387 1.10 -31.60 4.83
CA ILE A 387 2.59 -31.63 4.90
C ILE A 387 3.15 -30.66 5.96
N GLY A 388 2.33 -30.24 6.92
CA GLY A 388 2.80 -29.44 8.05
C GLY A 388 3.74 -30.20 9.01
N ASP A 389 3.67 -31.54 9.02
CA ASP A 389 4.34 -32.38 10.01
C ASP A 389 5.52 -33.20 9.43
N ARG A 390 5.61 -33.35 8.09
CA ARG A 390 6.66 -34.16 7.44
C ARG A 390 8.01 -33.47 7.24
N PHE A 391 8.07 -32.13 7.30
CA PHE A 391 9.34 -31.41 7.16
C PHE A 391 10.22 -31.46 8.41
N ASN A 392 9.70 -31.91 9.55
CA ASN A 392 10.43 -31.94 10.82
C ASN A 392 11.28 -33.21 11.05
N ARG A 393 11.20 -34.23 10.18
CA ARG A 393 12.04 -35.43 10.26
C ARG A 393 12.57 -35.81 8.88
N VAL A 394 13.64 -35.15 8.45
CA VAL A 394 14.26 -35.45 7.16
C VAL A 394 15.69 -35.92 7.39
N ALA A 395 15.94 -37.21 7.18
CA ALA A 395 17.29 -37.74 7.08
C ALA A 395 17.99 -37.09 5.88
N VAL A 396 19.00 -36.27 6.17
CA VAL A 396 19.72 -35.44 5.21
C VAL A 396 20.55 -36.32 4.26
N VAL A 397 20.40 -36.13 2.95
CA VAL A 397 21.28 -36.75 1.96
C VAL A 397 22.51 -35.88 1.77
N LYS A 398 23.70 -36.47 1.92
CA LYS A 398 24.96 -35.87 1.47
C LYS A 398 25.33 -36.49 0.13
N CYS A 399 25.33 -35.68 -0.93
CA CYS A 399 25.85 -36.10 -2.23
C CYS A 399 27.33 -35.72 -2.32
N GLU A 400 28.16 -36.58 -2.91
CA GLU A 400 29.54 -36.27 -3.28
C GLU A 400 29.57 -35.92 -4.77
N GLY A 401 30.25 -34.82 -5.17
CA GLY A 401 30.28 -34.34 -6.56
C GLY A 401 30.12 -32.82 -6.73
N LYS A 402 29.85 -32.39 -7.97
CA LYS A 402 29.61 -30.98 -8.31
C LYS A 402 28.27 -30.78 -9.03
N CYS A 403 27.57 -29.70 -8.71
CA CYS A 403 26.33 -29.23 -9.34
C CYS A 403 26.69 -27.95 -10.12
N GLY A 404 27.06 -28.10 -11.40
CA GLY A 404 27.78 -27.04 -12.12
C GLY A 404 29.15 -26.74 -11.48
N LYS A 405 29.40 -25.48 -11.10
CA LYS A 405 30.65 -25.07 -10.41
C LYS A 405 30.60 -25.29 -8.88
N LYS A 406 29.46 -25.68 -8.29
CA LYS A 406 29.27 -25.85 -6.83
C LYS A 406 29.57 -27.27 -6.37
N SER A 407 29.95 -27.49 -5.11
CA SER A 407 29.94 -28.83 -4.51
C SER A 407 28.50 -29.27 -4.21
N THR A 408 28.19 -30.56 -4.40
CA THR A 408 26.90 -31.16 -4.00
C THR A 408 26.76 -31.35 -2.49
N LEU A 409 27.81 -31.04 -1.71
CA LEU A 409 27.81 -31.08 -0.24
C LEU A 409 26.93 -29.97 0.40
N ASP A 410 26.57 -28.93 -0.34
CA ASP A 410 25.83 -27.76 0.15
C ASP A 410 24.30 -27.84 -0.04
N ILE A 411 23.81 -28.97 -0.57
CA ILE A 411 22.37 -29.23 -0.73
C ILE A 411 21.95 -30.41 0.17
N PRO A 412 21.70 -30.19 1.48
CA PRO A 412 21.23 -31.25 2.39
C PRO A 412 19.77 -31.73 2.15
N ALA A 413 19.37 -31.88 0.90
CA ALA A 413 18.05 -32.33 0.48
C ALA A 413 17.79 -33.79 0.85
N SER A 414 16.53 -34.20 0.97
CA SER A 414 16.19 -35.62 1.03
C SER A 414 16.01 -36.21 -0.35
N VAL A 415 16.08 -37.55 -0.44
CA VAL A 415 15.67 -38.28 -1.64
C VAL A 415 14.24 -37.89 -2.04
N GLU A 416 13.35 -37.70 -1.07
CA GLU A 416 11.96 -37.29 -1.32
C GLU A 416 11.86 -35.85 -1.86
N PHE A 417 12.66 -34.92 -1.32
CA PHE A 417 12.77 -33.57 -1.87
C PHE A 417 13.27 -33.58 -3.32
N LEU A 418 14.36 -34.32 -3.60
CA LEU A 418 14.95 -34.39 -4.93
C LEU A 418 13.98 -35.03 -5.93
N ARG A 419 13.26 -36.07 -5.49
CA ARG A 419 12.20 -36.72 -6.27
C ARG A 419 11.06 -35.78 -6.60
N ARG A 420 10.60 -34.98 -5.63
CA ARG A 420 9.53 -34.00 -5.85
C ARG A 420 9.94 -32.99 -6.93
N VAL A 421 11.11 -32.36 -6.77
CA VAL A 421 11.62 -31.37 -7.74
C VAL A 421 11.79 -31.98 -9.13
N TYR A 422 12.25 -33.23 -9.19
CA TYR A 422 12.42 -33.98 -10.43
C TYR A 422 11.10 -34.19 -11.17
N LEU A 423 10.04 -34.57 -10.46
CA LEU A 423 8.73 -34.78 -11.09
C LEU A 423 8.03 -33.46 -11.42
N GLU A 424 8.18 -32.45 -10.57
CA GLU A 424 7.59 -31.11 -10.73
C GLU A 424 8.05 -30.43 -12.02
N HIS A 425 9.30 -30.65 -12.44
CA HIS A 425 9.85 -30.07 -13.67
C HIS A 425 9.78 -31.03 -14.87
N GLY A 426 8.84 -31.98 -14.85
CA GLY A 426 8.53 -32.83 -16.00
C GLY A 426 9.59 -33.89 -16.35
N HIS A 427 10.53 -34.20 -15.45
CA HIS A 427 11.49 -35.28 -15.68
C HIS A 427 10.80 -36.65 -15.55
N LYS A 428 11.26 -37.64 -16.34
CA LYS A 428 10.55 -38.92 -16.55
C LYS A 428 10.50 -39.78 -15.29
N ARG A 429 9.28 -40.08 -14.82
CA ARG A 429 9.06 -40.88 -13.61
C ARG A 429 9.62 -42.29 -13.71
N GLU A 430 9.61 -42.91 -14.90
CA GLU A 430 10.11 -44.27 -15.12
C GLU A 430 11.62 -44.37 -14.91
N SER A 431 12.35 -43.25 -14.95
CA SER A 431 13.80 -43.19 -14.84
C SER A 431 14.31 -43.28 -13.40
N ILE A 432 13.44 -43.14 -12.39
CA ILE A 432 13.83 -43.15 -10.99
C ILE A 432 13.91 -44.61 -10.49
N PRO A 433 15.11 -45.13 -10.14
CA PRO A 433 15.24 -46.51 -9.70
C PRO A 433 14.59 -46.72 -8.32
N LYS A 434 13.88 -47.85 -8.16
CA LYS A 434 13.19 -48.22 -6.90
C LYS A 434 14.15 -48.51 -5.74
N LYS A 435 15.40 -48.89 -6.05
CA LYS A 435 16.52 -49.03 -5.12
C LYS A 435 17.59 -48.00 -5.50
N GLU A 436 18.37 -47.51 -4.54
CA GLU A 436 19.47 -46.55 -4.78
C GLU A 436 19.07 -45.17 -5.34
N SER A 437 17.83 -44.72 -5.11
CA SER A 437 17.35 -43.41 -5.59
C SER A 437 18.23 -42.23 -5.14
N ARG A 438 18.95 -42.37 -4.00
CA ARG A 438 19.98 -41.42 -3.55
C ARG A 438 21.10 -41.26 -4.58
N ALA A 439 21.74 -42.35 -4.98
CA ALA A 439 22.85 -42.33 -5.92
C ALA A 439 22.39 -41.81 -7.29
N PHE A 440 21.18 -42.20 -7.71
CA PHE A 440 20.53 -41.68 -8.90
C PHE A 440 20.40 -40.16 -8.90
N PHE A 441 19.77 -39.56 -7.88
CA PHE A 441 19.58 -38.11 -7.86
C PHE A 441 20.90 -37.35 -7.72
N CYS A 442 21.87 -37.87 -6.95
CA CYS A 442 23.20 -37.26 -6.85
C CYS A 442 23.91 -37.24 -8.22
N LYS A 443 23.85 -38.35 -8.96
CA LYS A 443 24.43 -38.47 -10.30
C LYS A 443 23.68 -37.60 -11.32
N TYR A 444 22.36 -37.68 -11.35
CA TYR A 444 21.52 -36.93 -12.28
C TYR A 444 21.67 -35.41 -12.09
N MET A 445 21.77 -34.95 -10.84
CA MET A 445 22.05 -33.55 -10.51
C MET A 445 23.44 -33.10 -10.94
N ALA A 446 24.45 -33.98 -10.91
CA ALA A 446 25.78 -33.65 -11.40
C ALA A 446 25.84 -33.58 -12.94
N GLU A 447 25.10 -34.46 -13.61
CA GLU A 447 25.10 -34.60 -15.07
C GLU A 447 24.14 -33.62 -15.78
N ASN A 448 23.13 -33.08 -15.07
CA ASN A 448 22.11 -32.20 -15.65
C ASN A 448 22.12 -30.81 -14.97
N PRO A 449 22.78 -29.80 -15.58
CA PRO A 449 22.84 -28.44 -15.05
C PRO A 449 21.47 -27.78 -14.83
N GLU A 450 20.48 -28.12 -15.67
CA GLU A 450 19.12 -27.61 -15.55
C GLU A 450 18.42 -28.14 -14.29
N PHE A 451 18.45 -29.46 -14.06
CA PHE A 451 17.92 -30.06 -12.84
C PHE A 451 18.66 -29.58 -11.58
N CYS A 452 19.98 -29.41 -11.67
CA CYS A 452 20.76 -28.76 -10.63
C CYS A 452 20.24 -27.35 -10.29
N SER A 453 19.91 -26.53 -11.30
CA SER A 453 19.32 -25.20 -11.09
C SER A 453 17.94 -25.29 -10.43
N GLN A 454 17.08 -26.20 -10.90
CA GLN A 454 15.75 -26.45 -10.34
C GLN A 454 15.81 -26.87 -8.87
N VAL A 455 16.73 -27.78 -8.52
CA VAL A 455 16.98 -28.22 -7.14
C VAL A 455 17.51 -27.07 -6.29
N ASN A 456 18.47 -26.28 -6.78
CA ASN A 456 18.97 -25.10 -6.05
C ASN A 456 17.86 -24.06 -5.82
N ARG A 457 17.01 -23.81 -6.81
CA ARG A 457 15.86 -22.91 -6.72
C ARG A 457 14.90 -23.43 -5.65
N ALA A 458 14.43 -24.67 -5.76
CA ALA A 458 13.55 -25.32 -4.78
C ALA A 458 14.16 -25.44 -3.36
N TRP A 459 15.49 -25.43 -3.25
CA TRP A 459 16.22 -25.55 -1.98
C TRP A 459 16.44 -24.20 -1.30
N ALA A 460 16.72 -23.14 -2.08
CA ALA A 460 16.82 -21.77 -1.60
C ALA A 460 15.46 -21.22 -1.12
N THR A 461 14.39 -21.78 -1.64
CA THR A 461 13.01 -21.44 -1.31
C THR A 461 12.50 -22.16 -0.06
N ARG A 462 13.17 -23.22 0.40
CA ARG A 462 12.76 -24.01 1.57
C ARG A 462 12.91 -23.27 2.91
N THR A 463 13.79 -22.27 2.97
CA THR A 463 14.05 -21.47 4.20
C THR A 463 13.10 -20.28 4.31
N ALA A 464 12.38 -19.94 3.25
CA ALA A 464 11.22 -19.08 3.33
C ALA A 464 10.08 -19.92 3.91
N ALA A 465 9.73 -19.68 5.19
CA ALA A 465 8.52 -20.26 5.75
C ALA A 465 7.34 -19.81 4.89
N VAL A 466 6.67 -20.77 4.24
CA VAL A 466 5.39 -20.54 3.55
C VAL A 466 4.37 -20.37 4.67
N PRO A 467 3.81 -19.17 4.88
CA PRO A 467 3.02 -18.91 6.06
C PRO A 467 1.77 -19.78 6.07
N ARG A 468 1.50 -20.47 7.19
CA ARG A 468 0.15 -20.99 7.42
C ARG A 468 -0.77 -19.78 7.57
N VAL A 469 -1.84 -19.74 6.77
CA VAL A 469 -2.87 -18.71 6.92
C VAL A 469 -3.53 -18.89 8.28
N VAL A 470 -3.48 -17.85 9.11
CA VAL A 470 -4.16 -17.87 10.41
C VAL A 470 -5.67 -17.70 10.18
N SER A 471 -6.39 -18.80 9.96
CA SER A 471 -7.86 -18.80 9.98
C SER A 471 -8.37 -19.30 11.34
N LYS A 472 -9.30 -18.56 11.94
CA LYS A 472 -10.10 -19.03 13.08
C LYS A 472 -11.57 -18.89 12.73
N ALA A 473 -12.12 -19.92 12.07
CA ALA A 473 -13.51 -20.37 12.20
C ALA A 473 -13.70 -21.71 11.45
N LYS A 474 -14.15 -22.74 12.19
CA LYS A 474 -14.54 -24.12 11.78
C LYS A 474 -13.41 -25.14 11.56
N THR A 475 -13.75 -26.41 11.81
CA THR A 475 -12.83 -27.57 11.83
C THR A 475 -12.05 -27.70 10.52
N PRO A 476 -10.76 -28.11 10.56
CA PRO A 476 -9.86 -28.15 9.39
C PRO A 476 -10.49 -28.80 8.15
N LYS A 477 -11.25 -29.88 8.37
CA LYS A 477 -11.90 -30.68 7.32
C LYS A 477 -13.01 -29.94 6.55
N GLN A 478 -13.72 -29.01 7.19
CA GLN A 478 -14.85 -28.29 6.56
C GLN A 478 -14.40 -27.01 5.85
N ALA A 479 -13.26 -26.44 6.24
CA ALA A 479 -12.65 -25.31 5.54
C ALA A 479 -11.86 -25.77 4.29
N GLU A 480 -11.32 -26.99 4.31
CA GLU A 480 -10.76 -27.66 3.12
C GLU A 480 -11.84 -27.92 2.07
N ASP A 481 -13.01 -28.46 2.45
CA ASP A 481 -14.04 -28.86 1.49
C ASP A 481 -14.74 -27.67 0.77
N GLU A 482 -14.83 -26.47 1.39
CA GLU A 482 -15.43 -25.28 0.75
C GLU A 482 -14.45 -24.49 -0.14
N ILE A 483 -13.14 -24.52 0.15
CA ILE A 483 -12.11 -23.84 -0.67
C ILE A 483 -11.71 -24.68 -1.88
N VAL A 484 -11.79 -26.01 -1.76
CA VAL A 484 -11.44 -26.96 -2.84
C VAL A 484 -12.55 -27.07 -3.90
N ALA A 485 -13.79 -26.68 -3.59
CA ALA A 485 -14.94 -26.91 -4.46
C ALA A 485 -15.27 -25.79 -5.47
N SER A 486 -14.57 -24.65 -5.47
CA SER A 486 -14.91 -23.52 -6.38
C SER A 486 -13.73 -22.78 -7.01
N LEU A 487 -12.58 -23.43 -7.17
CA LEU A 487 -11.47 -22.86 -7.93
C LEU A 487 -11.18 -23.75 -9.13
N ASP A 488 -11.89 -23.48 -10.23
CA ASP A 488 -11.48 -23.94 -11.54
C ASP A 488 -10.11 -23.33 -11.85
N LEU A 489 -9.17 -24.20 -12.23
CA LEU A 489 -7.90 -23.82 -12.82
C LEU A 489 -8.19 -23.07 -14.12
N VAL A 490 -8.15 -21.74 -14.08
CA VAL A 490 -7.82 -21.00 -15.30
C VAL A 490 -6.31 -21.25 -15.48
N PRO A 491 -5.86 -21.81 -16.61
CA PRO A 491 -4.42 -21.86 -16.85
C PRO A 491 -3.87 -20.43 -16.74
N ILE A 492 -2.73 -20.26 -16.06
CA ILE A 492 -1.77 -19.21 -16.43
C ILE A 492 -1.57 -19.40 -17.93
N ARG A 493 -2.34 -18.66 -18.72
CA ARG A 493 -1.80 -18.15 -19.95
C ARG A 493 -0.61 -17.36 -19.45
N ASP A 494 0.59 -17.76 -19.87
CA ASP A 494 1.54 -16.74 -20.26
C ASP A 494 0.69 -15.78 -21.12
N GLU A 495 0.13 -14.71 -20.52
CA GLU A 495 -0.38 -13.61 -21.31
C GLU A 495 0.82 -13.28 -22.17
N ASP A 496 0.70 -13.51 -23.48
CA ASP A 496 1.76 -13.35 -24.45
C ASP A 496 2.50 -12.05 -24.12
N GLU A 497 3.60 -12.13 -23.35
CA GLU A 497 4.34 -10.94 -22.93
C GLU A 497 4.59 -10.20 -24.23
N PRO A 498 4.17 -8.94 -24.38
CA PRO A 498 4.23 -8.28 -25.68
C PRO A 498 5.68 -8.32 -26.15
N VAL A 499 5.96 -9.22 -27.10
CA VAL A 499 7.31 -9.43 -27.60
C VAL A 499 7.62 -8.24 -28.49
N TYR A 500 8.26 -7.24 -27.90
CA TYR A 500 8.68 -6.06 -28.63
C TYR A 500 9.86 -6.42 -29.54
N ASP A 501 9.70 -6.23 -30.86
CA ASP A 501 10.74 -6.52 -31.86
C ASP A 501 12.09 -5.81 -31.53
N ILE A 502 12.04 -4.66 -30.86
CA ILE A 502 13.22 -3.90 -30.43
C ILE A 502 14.11 -4.66 -29.42
N VAL A 503 13.56 -5.64 -28.69
CA VAL A 503 14.33 -6.50 -27.76
C VAL A 503 15.26 -7.45 -28.50
N ALA A 504 14.88 -7.85 -29.73
CA ALA A 504 15.66 -8.73 -30.58
C ALA A 504 16.83 -8.02 -31.29
N VAL A 505 16.84 -6.69 -31.35
CA VAL A 505 17.88 -5.90 -32.01
C VAL A 505 19.21 -6.05 -31.26
N LYS A 506 20.24 -6.53 -31.97
CA LYS A 506 21.61 -6.68 -31.46
C LYS A 506 22.53 -5.72 -32.19
N GLY A 507 23.54 -5.22 -31.48
CA GLY A 507 24.61 -4.47 -32.12
C GLY A 507 25.55 -5.36 -32.93
N HIS A 508 26.04 -4.84 -34.05
CA HIS A 508 27.07 -5.43 -34.90
C HIS A 508 28.34 -4.56 -34.89
N VAL A 509 29.49 -5.17 -35.18
CA VAL A 509 30.73 -4.41 -35.35
C VAL A 509 30.76 -3.89 -36.78
N ASP A 510 30.86 -2.58 -36.94
CA ASP A 510 30.99 -1.91 -38.24
C ASP A 510 32.27 -1.06 -38.24
N GLU A 511 33.32 -1.57 -38.89
CA GLU A 511 34.61 -0.87 -39.01
C GLU A 511 34.48 0.50 -39.69
N GLY A 512 33.44 0.73 -40.51
CA GLY A 512 33.14 2.04 -41.10
C GLY A 512 32.69 3.09 -40.08
N MET A 513 32.21 2.67 -38.90
CA MET A 513 31.79 3.55 -37.80
C MET A 513 32.90 3.78 -36.75
N LYS A 514 34.09 3.22 -36.94
CA LYS A 514 35.17 3.27 -35.96
C LYS A 514 35.74 4.68 -35.82
N SER A 515 35.82 5.15 -34.58
CA SER A 515 36.42 6.41 -34.20
C SER A 515 37.94 6.33 -34.30
N LYS A 516 38.56 7.38 -34.85
CA LYS A 516 40.03 7.47 -35.01
C LYS A 516 40.74 7.72 -33.68
N ASP A 517 40.08 8.38 -32.74
CA ASP A 517 40.68 8.87 -31.49
C ASP A 517 40.36 7.95 -30.29
N GLY A 518 39.94 6.71 -30.57
CA GLY A 518 39.46 5.77 -29.56
C GLY A 518 38.00 6.03 -29.16
N PRO A 519 37.55 5.53 -27.99
CA PRO A 519 36.15 5.66 -27.58
C PRO A 519 35.73 7.12 -27.41
N ALA A 520 34.77 7.56 -28.22
CA ALA A 520 34.26 8.92 -28.27
C ALA A 520 32.78 8.90 -28.67
N PRO A 521 31.99 9.94 -28.36
CA PRO A 521 30.60 10.02 -28.82
C PRO A 521 30.48 10.10 -30.34
N PRO A 522 29.33 9.68 -30.92
CA PRO A 522 29.07 9.88 -32.34
C PRO A 522 29.03 11.37 -32.67
N LYS A 523 29.50 11.79 -33.85
CA LYS A 523 29.54 13.22 -34.24
C LYS A 523 28.16 13.85 -34.49
N ARG A 524 27.13 13.02 -34.65
CA ARG A 524 25.73 13.41 -34.89
C ARG A 524 24.81 12.42 -34.21
N ARG A 525 23.56 12.83 -33.95
CA ARG A 525 22.52 11.92 -33.46
C ARG A 525 22.27 10.82 -34.48
N ILE A 526 22.10 9.60 -34.00
CA ILE A 526 21.82 8.42 -34.82
C ILE A 526 20.67 7.61 -34.20
N GLY A 527 19.89 6.96 -35.06
CA GLY A 527 18.77 6.11 -34.65
C GLY A 527 19.22 4.89 -33.85
N PHE A 528 18.24 4.23 -33.23
CA PHE A 528 18.44 3.20 -32.22
C PHE A 528 19.33 2.03 -32.68
N GLU A 529 19.01 1.43 -33.83
CA GLU A 529 19.76 0.28 -34.38
C GLU A 529 21.22 0.66 -34.66
N LYS A 530 21.46 1.77 -35.37
CA LYS A 530 22.82 2.27 -35.64
C LYS A 530 23.59 2.64 -34.38
N MET A 531 22.89 3.12 -33.34
CA MET A 531 23.52 3.38 -32.04
C MET A 531 24.05 2.08 -31.42
N ARG A 532 23.33 0.96 -31.54
CA ARG A 532 23.83 -0.35 -31.08
C ARG A 532 25.14 -0.72 -31.75
N ASP A 533 25.20 -0.57 -33.07
CA ASP A 533 26.40 -0.87 -33.86
C ASP A 533 27.55 0.04 -33.45
N TYR A 534 27.28 1.33 -33.31
CA TYR A 534 28.27 2.33 -32.91
C TYR A 534 28.89 2.03 -31.54
N ILE A 535 28.05 1.71 -30.54
CA ILE A 535 28.51 1.42 -29.17
C ILE A 535 29.30 0.12 -29.14
N ARG A 536 28.83 -0.92 -29.82
CA ARG A 536 29.55 -2.19 -29.89
C ARG A 536 30.93 -2.02 -30.55
N THR A 537 31.00 -1.25 -31.62
CA THR A 537 32.23 -0.98 -32.37
C THR A 537 33.25 -0.17 -31.55
N ASN A 538 32.81 0.93 -30.93
CA ASN A 538 33.71 1.93 -30.36
C ASN A 538 33.99 1.75 -28.86
N PHE A 539 33.08 1.10 -28.13
CA PHE A 539 33.14 0.97 -26.66
C PHE A 539 33.21 -0.49 -26.19
N GLY A 540 32.78 -1.46 -27.02
CA GLY A 540 32.62 -2.86 -26.65
C GLY A 540 33.87 -3.59 -26.17
N SER A 541 35.06 -3.19 -26.63
CA SER A 541 36.32 -3.84 -26.24
C SER A 541 36.85 -3.38 -24.87
N LYS A 542 36.50 -2.16 -24.43
CA LYS A 542 37.08 -1.55 -23.22
C LYS A 542 36.11 -1.47 -22.03
N PHE A 543 34.82 -1.31 -22.29
CA PHE A 543 33.84 -0.98 -21.25
C PHE A 543 32.74 -2.02 -21.06
N LYS A 544 32.91 -3.20 -21.66
CA LYS A 544 31.99 -4.32 -21.46
C LYS A 544 32.19 -4.93 -20.07
N TRP A 545 31.10 -5.18 -19.36
CA TRP A 545 31.13 -5.91 -18.10
C TRP A 545 31.48 -7.37 -18.33
N SER A 546 32.39 -7.92 -17.53
CA SER A 546 32.65 -9.35 -17.49
C SER A 546 31.44 -10.12 -16.93
N PRO A 547 31.25 -11.40 -17.29
CA PRO A 547 30.24 -12.25 -16.65
C PRO A 547 30.40 -12.24 -15.12
N ILE A 548 29.28 -12.22 -14.39
CA ILE A 548 29.30 -12.21 -12.93
C ILE A 548 29.83 -13.54 -12.40
N GLU A 549 30.89 -13.48 -11.61
CA GLU A 549 31.33 -14.59 -10.77
C GLU A 549 30.86 -14.34 -9.33
N VAL A 550 30.00 -15.22 -8.81
CA VAL A 550 29.36 -15.05 -7.50
C VAL A 550 30.33 -15.38 -6.36
N VAL A 551 31.21 -14.43 -6.06
CA VAL A 551 32.16 -14.45 -4.95
C VAL A 551 31.91 -13.27 -4.02
N ASN A 552 32.24 -13.42 -2.74
CA ASN A 552 32.12 -12.31 -1.79
C ASN A 552 33.20 -11.26 -2.09
N LYS A 553 32.79 -10.09 -2.61
CA LYS A 553 33.67 -8.95 -2.89
C LYS A 553 33.67 -7.89 -1.78
N CYS A 554 33.08 -8.18 -0.63
CA CYS A 554 32.93 -7.26 0.49
C CYS A 554 33.89 -7.54 1.66
N GLY A 555 35.02 -8.24 1.39
CA GLY A 555 36.07 -8.54 2.37
C GLY A 555 36.82 -7.31 2.89
N GLU A 556 37.61 -7.50 3.95
CA GLU A 556 38.54 -6.47 4.44
C GLU A 556 39.61 -6.15 3.37
N PRO A 557 40.06 -4.88 3.27
CA PRO A 557 41.17 -4.54 2.40
C PRO A 557 42.40 -5.40 2.77
N PRO A 558 43.23 -5.76 1.78
CA PRO A 558 44.37 -6.64 2.02
C PRO A 558 45.27 -6.06 3.12
N LYS A 559 45.54 -6.85 4.16
CA LYS A 559 46.64 -6.60 5.09
C LYS A 559 47.94 -6.92 4.35
N GLY A 560 48.47 -5.93 3.62
CA GLY A 560 49.75 -6.07 2.93
C GLY A 560 50.19 -4.75 2.29
N GLY A 561 51.27 -4.18 2.84
CA GLY A 561 52.06 -3.05 2.31
C GLY A 561 51.30 -1.74 2.15
N ALA A 562 51.39 -0.83 3.12
CA ALA A 562 50.65 0.43 3.09
C ALA A 562 51.07 1.34 1.90
N PRO A 563 50.21 1.58 0.89
CA PRO A 563 50.31 2.81 0.11
C PRO A 563 49.99 3.99 1.05
N SER A 564 50.36 5.22 0.68
CA SER A 564 49.99 6.40 1.48
C SER A 564 48.48 6.42 1.75
N LYS A 565 48.08 6.90 2.93
CA LYS A 565 46.67 6.95 3.40
C LYS A 565 45.72 7.51 2.33
N ASP A 566 46.18 8.43 1.48
CA ASP A 566 45.39 9.06 0.43
C ASP A 566 45.37 8.27 -0.90
N LEU A 567 46.42 7.53 -1.24
CA LEU A 567 46.41 6.65 -2.42
C LEU A 567 45.34 5.55 -2.30
N SER A 568 45.11 5.03 -1.09
CA SER A 568 44.04 4.05 -0.83
C SER A 568 42.61 4.61 -0.96
N LYS A 569 42.45 5.95 -1.01
CA LYS A 569 41.15 6.61 -1.17
C LYS A 569 40.74 6.73 -2.64
N ILE A 570 41.64 6.50 -3.59
CA ILE A 570 41.35 6.61 -5.03
C ILE A 570 40.45 5.45 -5.47
N ILE A 571 39.32 5.78 -6.08
CA ILE A 571 38.34 4.78 -6.54
C ILE A 571 38.71 4.29 -7.94
N THR A 572 38.69 2.96 -8.13
CA THR A 572 38.70 2.35 -9.46
C THR A 572 37.30 2.36 -10.05
N PHE A 573 37.13 3.02 -11.20
CA PHE A 573 35.84 3.10 -11.86
C PHE A 573 35.43 1.77 -12.50
N ASN A 574 34.15 1.45 -12.39
CA ASN A 574 33.56 0.30 -13.07
C ASN A 574 33.37 0.57 -14.58
N PRO A 575 33.09 -0.47 -15.40
CA PRO A 575 32.97 -0.30 -16.85
C PRO A 575 31.92 0.74 -17.28
N THR A 576 30.76 0.79 -16.62
CA THR A 576 29.73 1.81 -16.92
C THR A 576 30.19 3.22 -16.54
N GLN A 577 30.85 3.41 -15.40
CA GLN A 577 31.40 4.71 -14.98
C GLN A 577 32.39 5.24 -16.02
N ASN A 578 33.29 4.38 -16.49
CA ASN A 578 34.23 4.73 -17.56
C ASN A 578 33.51 4.99 -18.88
N PHE A 579 32.52 4.17 -19.26
CA PHE A 579 31.74 4.40 -20.46
C PHE A 579 31.10 5.79 -20.46
N VAL A 580 30.37 6.14 -19.40
CA VAL A 580 29.64 7.40 -19.29
C VAL A 580 30.59 8.61 -19.38
N SER A 581 31.78 8.55 -18.76
CA SER A 581 32.76 9.65 -18.79
C SER A 581 33.43 9.86 -20.16
N HIS A 582 33.37 8.87 -21.06
CA HIS A 582 33.91 8.94 -22.42
C HIS A 582 32.81 9.12 -23.49
N TYR A 583 31.56 8.76 -23.19
CA TYR A 583 30.43 8.93 -24.09
C TYR A 583 29.79 10.31 -23.93
N PHE A 584 29.55 10.76 -22.70
CA PHE A 584 28.96 12.07 -22.44
C PHE A 584 30.06 13.09 -22.19
N THR A 585 30.54 13.72 -23.27
CA THR A 585 31.58 14.76 -23.26
C THR A 585 31.05 16.04 -23.93
N PRO A 586 31.78 17.17 -23.87
CA PRO A 586 31.40 18.40 -24.56
C PRO A 586 31.12 18.25 -26.07
N GLU A 587 31.84 17.35 -26.74
CA GLU A 587 31.68 17.03 -28.17
C GLU A 587 30.44 16.20 -28.49
N SER A 588 29.77 15.66 -27.47
CA SER A 588 28.55 14.87 -27.66
C SER A 588 27.46 15.70 -28.34
N PRO A 589 26.75 15.13 -29.34
CA PRO A 589 25.62 15.78 -30.02
C PRO A 589 24.36 15.80 -29.13
N TYR A 590 24.44 15.18 -27.95
CA TYR A 590 23.36 15.13 -26.97
C TYR A 590 23.56 16.24 -25.93
N LYS A 591 22.51 17.04 -25.69
CA LYS A 591 22.57 18.11 -24.68
C LYS A 591 22.43 17.60 -23.27
N GLY A 592 22.04 16.35 -23.08
CA GLY A 592 22.05 15.73 -21.78
C GLY A 592 21.98 14.22 -21.83
N MET A 593 22.13 13.61 -20.66
CA MET A 593 22.01 12.18 -20.46
C MET A 593 21.35 11.87 -19.12
N LEU A 594 20.44 10.90 -19.13
CA LEU A 594 19.82 10.30 -17.96
C LEU A 594 20.61 9.07 -17.52
N LEU A 595 21.18 9.12 -16.33
CA LEU A 595 21.71 7.97 -15.61
C LEU A 595 20.56 7.30 -14.85
N TRP A 596 19.90 6.36 -15.54
CA TRP A 596 18.93 5.46 -14.92
C TRP A 596 19.68 4.31 -14.23
N HIS A 597 20.35 4.63 -13.14
CA HIS A 597 21.18 3.68 -12.42
C HIS A 597 20.57 3.37 -11.06
N SER A 598 20.41 2.08 -10.75
CA SER A 598 19.92 1.57 -9.45
C SER A 598 20.72 2.14 -8.26
N VAL A 599 20.18 1.99 -7.06
CA VAL A 599 20.85 2.46 -5.84
C VAL A 599 22.17 1.72 -5.60
N GLY A 600 23.17 2.38 -5.00
CA GLY A 600 24.47 1.75 -4.68
C GLY A 600 25.41 1.49 -5.86
N THR A 601 25.04 1.87 -7.08
CA THR A 601 25.86 1.74 -8.31
C THR A 601 27.02 2.73 -8.41
N GLY A 602 27.05 3.76 -7.56
CA GLY A 602 28.06 4.81 -7.59
C GLY A 602 27.76 5.98 -8.54
N LYS A 603 26.47 6.33 -8.72
CA LYS A 603 26.01 7.50 -9.53
C LYS A 603 26.79 8.79 -9.27
N THR A 604 26.98 9.15 -8.00
CA THR A 604 27.73 10.35 -7.60
C THR A 604 29.15 10.31 -8.13
N CYS A 605 29.81 9.15 -8.04
CA CYS A 605 31.15 8.93 -8.58
C CYS A 605 31.16 9.02 -10.11
N THR A 606 30.15 8.45 -10.79
CA THR A 606 29.97 8.59 -12.24
C THR A 606 29.92 10.05 -12.67
N ALA A 607 29.08 10.87 -12.01
CA ALA A 607 28.93 12.27 -12.36
C ALA A 607 30.17 13.11 -12.07
N ILE A 608 30.86 12.88 -10.95
CA ILE A 608 32.16 13.53 -10.66
C ILE A 608 33.20 13.11 -11.71
N ALA A 609 33.27 11.83 -12.07
CA ALA A 609 34.19 11.34 -13.08
C ALA A 609 33.94 12.02 -14.43
N THR A 610 32.68 12.04 -14.90
CA THR A 610 32.26 12.71 -16.15
C THR A 610 32.57 14.20 -16.14
N ALA A 611 32.27 14.90 -15.04
CA ALA A 611 32.54 16.33 -14.93
C ALA A 611 34.05 16.64 -15.03
N THR A 612 34.90 15.81 -14.40
CA THR A 612 36.33 16.11 -14.24
C THR A 612 37.21 15.53 -15.35
N SER A 613 36.72 14.53 -16.08
CA SER A 613 37.46 13.88 -17.16
C SER A 613 37.54 14.73 -18.43
N SER A 614 36.50 15.51 -18.74
CA SER A 614 36.41 16.32 -19.98
C SER A 614 35.89 17.73 -19.70
N PHE A 615 34.65 17.87 -19.20
CA PHE A 615 33.98 19.17 -19.03
C PHE A 615 34.82 20.22 -18.28
N GLU A 616 35.31 19.91 -17.08
CA GLU A 616 36.14 20.83 -16.29
C GLU A 616 37.42 21.23 -17.04
N ARG A 617 38.03 20.28 -17.75
CA ARG A 617 39.27 20.50 -18.52
C ARG A 617 39.06 21.42 -19.72
N GLU A 618 37.86 21.39 -20.30
CA GLU A 618 37.44 22.29 -21.37
C GLU A 618 36.84 23.62 -20.88
N GLY A 619 36.98 23.88 -19.57
CA GLY A 619 36.56 25.14 -18.96
C GLY A 619 35.06 25.25 -18.74
N TYR A 620 34.33 24.14 -18.68
CA TYR A 620 32.92 24.18 -18.29
C TYR A 620 32.78 24.49 -16.81
N THR A 621 31.80 25.34 -16.49
CA THR A 621 31.31 25.54 -15.14
C THR A 621 30.55 24.30 -14.68
N ILE A 622 30.83 23.80 -13.48
CA ILE A 622 30.16 22.60 -12.92
C ILE A 622 29.17 23.04 -11.85
N LEU A 623 27.89 22.77 -12.11
CA LEU A 623 26.76 23.14 -11.27
C LEU A 623 26.03 21.89 -10.77
N TRP A 624 26.05 21.64 -9.46
CA TRP A 624 25.40 20.46 -8.87
C TRP A 624 24.13 20.84 -8.10
N VAL A 625 23.01 20.22 -8.47
CA VAL A 625 21.70 20.37 -7.82
C VAL A 625 21.32 19.05 -7.14
N THR A 626 21.11 19.08 -5.83
CA THR A 626 20.69 17.91 -5.04
C THR A 626 19.88 18.35 -3.81
N ARG A 627 19.44 17.43 -2.96
CA ARG A 627 18.81 17.76 -1.68
C ARG A 627 19.83 18.31 -0.68
N THR A 628 19.37 19.21 0.19
CA THR A 628 20.22 19.78 1.26
C THR A 628 20.89 18.70 2.11
N THR A 629 20.18 17.60 2.36
CA THR A 629 20.67 16.46 3.16
C THR A 629 21.73 15.61 2.46
N LEU A 630 21.91 15.73 1.14
CA LEU A 630 22.84 14.90 0.34
C LEU A 630 24.11 15.65 -0.07
N LYS A 631 24.20 16.96 0.20
CA LYS A 631 25.37 17.78 -0.18
C LYS A 631 26.69 17.26 0.41
N SER A 632 26.66 16.67 1.61
CA SER A 632 27.85 16.08 2.24
C SER A 632 28.41 14.90 1.46
N ASP A 633 27.54 14.12 0.80
CA ASP A 633 27.94 12.89 0.12
C ASP A 633 28.75 13.20 -1.14
N ILE A 634 28.52 14.36 -1.76
CA ILE A 634 29.33 14.86 -2.88
C ILE A 634 30.78 15.05 -2.43
N TRP A 635 30.99 15.76 -1.32
CA TRP A 635 32.34 16.04 -0.80
C TRP A 635 33.07 14.77 -0.37
N LYS A 636 32.35 13.83 0.24
CA LYS A 636 32.88 12.50 0.55
C LYS A 636 33.40 11.79 -0.71
N ASN A 637 32.64 11.80 -1.82
CA ASN A 637 33.08 11.21 -3.10
C ASN A 637 34.11 12.06 -3.87
N MET A 638 34.41 13.28 -3.43
CA MET A 638 35.50 14.08 -3.99
C MET A 638 36.82 13.84 -3.26
N PHE A 639 36.79 13.74 -1.93
CA PHE A 639 38.01 13.78 -1.11
C PHE A 639 38.29 12.50 -0.29
N ASP A 640 37.26 11.74 0.09
CA ASP A 640 37.43 10.53 0.92
C ASP A 640 37.30 9.23 0.11
N GLN A 641 36.53 9.27 -0.97
CA GLN A 641 36.42 8.25 -2.00
C GLN A 641 36.70 8.94 -3.34
N ILE A 642 37.96 9.23 -3.62
CA ILE A 642 38.40 10.19 -4.64
C ILE A 642 37.98 9.72 -6.04
N CYS A 643 36.83 10.21 -6.50
CA CYS A 643 36.31 10.05 -7.87
C CYS A 643 36.69 11.24 -8.76
N HIS A 644 37.22 12.32 -8.19
CA HIS A 644 37.64 13.50 -8.95
C HIS A 644 38.97 13.21 -9.66
N THR A 645 38.93 13.04 -10.98
CA THR A 645 40.07 12.52 -11.76
C THR A 645 41.32 13.42 -11.66
N ILE A 646 41.14 14.74 -11.73
CA ILE A 646 42.25 15.71 -11.58
C ILE A 646 42.87 15.64 -10.17
N ILE A 647 42.07 15.51 -9.11
CA ILE A 647 42.59 15.35 -7.74
C ILE A 647 43.29 14.01 -7.61
N ALA A 648 42.70 12.92 -8.11
CA ALA A 648 43.33 11.60 -8.10
C ALA A 648 44.70 11.64 -8.79
N ASP A 649 44.84 12.33 -9.93
CA ASP A 649 46.12 12.52 -10.61
C ASP A 649 47.13 13.32 -9.77
N ARG A 650 46.68 14.37 -9.06
CA ARG A 650 47.55 15.15 -8.16
C ARG A 650 47.99 14.31 -6.95
N VAL A 651 47.11 13.50 -6.38
CA VAL A 651 47.42 12.60 -5.26
C VAL A 651 48.41 11.53 -5.70
N ARG A 652 48.23 10.94 -6.90
CA ARG A 652 49.22 10.03 -7.51
C ARG A 652 50.60 10.69 -7.68
N LYS A 653 50.63 12.01 -7.88
CA LYS A 653 51.85 12.82 -8.00
C LYS A 653 52.36 13.37 -6.65
N GLY A 654 51.80 12.93 -5.52
CA GLY A 654 52.28 13.27 -4.18
C GLY A 654 51.52 14.39 -3.46
N LEU A 655 50.34 14.83 -3.94
CA LEU A 655 49.48 15.73 -3.17
C LEU A 655 48.91 15.02 -1.94
N GLU A 656 49.15 15.57 -0.75
CA GLU A 656 48.48 15.18 0.49
C GLU A 656 47.22 16.01 0.69
N LEU A 657 46.10 15.36 1.03
CA LEU A 657 44.84 16.07 1.25
C LEU A 657 44.80 16.66 2.67
N PRO A 658 44.55 17.98 2.84
CA PRO A 658 44.40 18.58 4.16
C PRO A 658 43.29 17.92 4.96
N ASP A 659 43.38 17.88 6.29
CA ASP A 659 42.27 17.39 7.13
C ASP A 659 41.10 18.39 7.24
N ASP A 660 41.35 19.69 7.04
CA ASP A 660 40.32 20.73 7.06
C ASP A 660 39.47 20.77 5.78
N ASP A 661 38.14 20.76 5.95
CA ASP A 661 37.17 20.77 4.84
C ASP A 661 37.27 22.04 3.98
N SER A 662 37.62 23.19 4.55
CA SER A 662 37.69 24.44 3.81
C SER A 662 38.95 24.49 2.94
N ALA A 663 40.07 23.99 3.46
CA ALA A 663 41.31 23.81 2.72
C ALA A 663 41.15 22.79 1.58
N ARG A 664 40.46 21.65 1.81
CA ARG A 664 40.12 20.68 0.75
C ARG A 664 39.37 21.33 -0.41
N LYS A 665 38.36 22.17 -0.11
CA LYS A 665 37.55 22.86 -1.14
C LYS A 665 38.35 23.85 -1.97
N ARG A 666 39.45 24.42 -1.46
CA ARG A 666 40.36 25.31 -2.23
C ARG A 666 41.17 24.57 -3.29
N LEU A 667 41.22 23.24 -3.26
CA LEU A 667 41.90 22.43 -4.28
C LEU A 667 41.12 22.35 -5.61
N LEU A 668 39.81 22.63 -5.54
CA LEU A 668 38.92 22.62 -6.70
C LEU A 668 39.18 23.84 -7.59
N SER A 669 38.95 23.69 -8.89
CA SER A 669 39.06 24.82 -9.80
C SER A 669 37.95 25.85 -9.55
N LYS A 670 38.17 27.08 -10.03
CA LYS A 670 37.17 28.16 -9.99
C LYS A 670 35.87 27.84 -10.75
N ASN A 671 35.88 26.79 -11.58
CA ASN A 671 34.74 26.35 -12.36
C ASN A 671 33.75 25.53 -11.52
N TRP A 672 34.15 25.02 -10.35
CA TRP A 672 33.28 24.29 -9.44
C TRP A 672 32.47 25.24 -8.56
N ILE A 673 31.17 25.30 -8.83
CA ILE A 673 30.22 26.06 -8.00
C ILE A 673 29.78 25.20 -6.82
N GLN A 674 29.55 25.83 -5.67
CA GLN A 674 29.06 25.13 -4.48
C GLN A 674 27.74 24.41 -4.77
N PRO A 675 27.58 23.12 -4.38
CA PRO A 675 26.34 22.38 -4.58
C PRO A 675 25.14 23.08 -3.97
N MET A 676 24.03 23.11 -4.71
CA MET A 676 22.83 23.84 -4.35
C MET A 676 21.61 22.93 -4.19
N SER A 677 20.63 23.43 -3.43
CA SER A 677 19.32 22.80 -3.32
C SER A 677 18.44 23.14 -4.52
N TYR A 678 17.40 22.34 -4.78
CA TYR A 678 16.40 22.65 -5.80
C TYR A 678 15.79 24.04 -5.65
N LYS A 679 15.51 24.47 -4.41
CA LYS A 679 15.03 25.84 -4.14
C LYS A 679 16.06 26.91 -4.54
N GLN A 680 17.32 26.71 -4.17
CA GLN A 680 18.40 27.63 -4.54
C GLN A 680 18.60 27.69 -6.06
N PHE A 681 18.45 26.54 -6.72
CA PHE A 681 18.46 26.47 -8.18
C PHE A 681 17.26 27.22 -8.78
N SER A 682 16.05 27.04 -8.27
CA SER A 682 14.87 27.81 -8.70
C SER A 682 15.08 29.32 -8.54
N ASN A 683 15.58 29.77 -7.38
CA ASN A 683 15.89 31.17 -7.15
C ASN A 683 16.98 31.70 -8.10
N LEU A 684 17.92 30.85 -8.51
CA LEU A 684 18.96 31.17 -9.48
C LEU A 684 18.36 31.37 -10.86
N LEU A 685 17.39 30.54 -11.23
CA LEU A 685 16.65 30.67 -12.48
C LEU A 685 15.81 31.96 -12.53
N SER A 686 15.36 32.48 -11.37
CA SER A 686 14.64 33.75 -11.26
C SER A 686 15.53 35.01 -11.33
N GLY A 687 16.86 34.88 -11.28
CA GLY A 687 17.80 36.01 -11.45
C GLY A 687 18.04 36.88 -10.21
N GLU A 688 17.45 36.56 -9.06
CA GLU A 688 17.42 37.44 -7.87
C GLU A 688 18.47 37.07 -6.79
N ASN A 689 19.65 36.56 -7.17
CA ASN A 689 20.64 36.16 -6.15
C ASN A 689 22.12 36.29 -6.57
N LYS A 690 22.99 36.29 -5.56
CA LYS A 690 24.45 36.38 -5.71
C LYS A 690 25.03 35.32 -6.65
N MET A 691 24.47 34.11 -6.66
CA MET A 691 24.97 33.02 -7.50
C MET A 691 24.66 33.26 -8.98
N TYR A 692 23.51 33.86 -9.30
CA TYR A 692 23.21 34.33 -10.65
C TYR A 692 24.24 35.36 -11.13
N GLU A 693 24.58 36.33 -10.28
CA GLU A 693 25.63 37.32 -10.59
C GLU A 693 27.03 36.68 -10.75
N ASP A 694 27.35 35.66 -9.95
CA ASP A 694 28.61 34.92 -10.09
C ASP A 694 28.66 34.14 -11.42
N LEU A 695 27.57 33.47 -11.80
CA LEU A 695 27.44 32.79 -13.11
C LEU A 695 27.50 33.78 -14.27
N LYS A 696 26.84 34.92 -14.15
CA LYS A 696 26.86 36.00 -15.15
C LYS A 696 28.27 36.54 -15.38
N LYS A 697 29.08 36.67 -14.32
CA LYS A 697 30.50 37.06 -14.43
C LYS A 697 31.37 35.98 -15.07
N LEU A 698 31.08 34.71 -14.81
CA LEU A 698 31.85 33.57 -15.32
C LEU A 698 31.53 33.24 -16.79
N ASN A 699 30.25 33.22 -17.13
CA ASN A 699 29.75 32.68 -18.41
C ASN A 699 29.27 33.77 -19.39
N GLY A 700 29.00 34.98 -18.87
CA GLY A 700 28.46 36.11 -19.63
C GLY A 700 26.98 36.37 -19.35
N ALA A 701 26.51 37.57 -19.71
CA ALA A 701 25.14 38.02 -19.44
C ALA A 701 24.10 37.53 -20.46
N GLU A 702 24.53 37.11 -21.65
CA GLU A 702 23.63 36.68 -22.72
C GLU A 702 23.06 35.27 -22.48
N ASP A 703 23.88 34.38 -21.94
CA ASP A 703 23.55 33.04 -21.46
C ASP A 703 24.39 32.73 -20.21
N VAL A 704 23.79 32.89 -19.04
CA VAL A 704 24.48 32.70 -17.75
C VAL A 704 24.86 31.24 -17.48
N VAL A 705 24.37 30.28 -18.27
CA VAL A 705 24.78 28.86 -18.23
C VAL A 705 25.49 28.40 -19.50
N ARG A 706 26.03 29.35 -20.28
CA ARG A 706 26.99 29.03 -21.33
C ARG A 706 28.14 28.21 -20.75
N LYS A 707 28.56 27.18 -21.49
CA LYS A 707 29.54 26.16 -21.10
C LYS A 707 29.35 25.69 -19.66
N THR A 708 28.13 25.31 -19.29
CA THR A 708 27.83 24.81 -17.94
C THR A 708 27.34 23.36 -17.99
N LEU A 709 27.96 22.48 -17.20
CA LEU A 709 27.43 21.14 -16.91
C LEU A 709 26.57 21.23 -15.65
N ILE A 710 25.27 20.98 -15.81
CA ILE A 710 24.29 20.93 -14.74
C ILE A 710 24.04 19.46 -14.37
N ILE A 711 24.44 19.09 -13.16
CA ILE A 711 24.26 17.74 -12.61
C ILE A 711 23.05 17.78 -11.68
N ILE A 712 22.03 16.99 -11.98
CA ILE A 712 20.79 16.93 -11.20
C ILE A 712 20.68 15.55 -10.56
N ASP A 713 20.85 15.50 -9.25
CA ASP A 713 20.77 14.28 -8.46
C ASP A 713 19.39 14.11 -7.81
N GLU A 714 18.87 12.88 -7.76
CA GLU A 714 17.48 12.57 -7.39
C GLU A 714 16.42 13.24 -8.29
N ALA A 715 16.69 13.27 -9.60
CA ALA A 715 15.91 14.03 -10.56
C ALA A 715 14.41 13.68 -10.65
N HIS A 716 14.00 12.50 -10.17
CA HIS A 716 12.58 12.14 -10.06
C HIS A 716 11.79 13.07 -9.13
N LYS A 717 12.48 13.85 -8.28
CA LYS A 717 11.87 14.90 -7.46
C LYS A 717 11.51 16.18 -8.22
N LEU A 718 12.01 16.37 -9.44
CA LEU A 718 11.65 17.52 -10.28
C LEU A 718 10.15 17.52 -10.63
N TYR A 719 9.63 16.34 -10.98
CA TYR A 719 8.23 16.16 -11.39
C TYR A 719 7.40 15.33 -10.41
N GLY A 720 8.04 14.52 -9.56
CA GLY A 720 7.38 13.78 -8.50
C GLY A 720 6.87 14.73 -7.41
N GLY A 721 5.56 14.81 -7.23
CA GLY A 721 4.87 15.74 -6.30
C GLY A 721 5.22 15.61 -4.80
N ASP A 722 6.21 14.80 -4.45
CA ASP A 722 6.69 14.48 -3.10
C ASP A 722 7.51 15.58 -2.43
N LEU A 723 7.98 16.59 -3.18
CA LEU A 723 8.67 17.74 -2.59
C LEU A 723 7.69 18.64 -1.82
N LYS A 724 8.12 19.13 -0.65
CA LYS A 724 7.41 20.20 0.07
C LYS A 724 7.22 21.38 -0.88
N VAL A 725 6.09 22.07 -0.81
CA VAL A 725 5.79 23.22 -1.68
C VAL A 725 6.94 24.25 -1.70
N ALA A 726 7.58 24.48 -0.53
CA ALA A 726 8.72 25.39 -0.41
C ALA A 726 10.04 24.91 -1.06
N GLU A 727 10.13 23.63 -1.46
CA GLU A 727 11.29 23.00 -2.10
C GLU A 727 11.05 22.69 -3.58
N ARG A 728 9.83 22.87 -4.08
CA ARG A 728 9.47 22.55 -5.47
C ARG A 728 10.14 23.54 -6.42
N PRO A 729 10.88 23.06 -7.44
CA PRO A 729 11.45 23.91 -8.46
C PRO A 729 10.37 24.43 -9.42
N ASP A 730 10.57 25.63 -9.94
CA ASP A 730 9.78 26.15 -11.06
C ASP A 730 10.30 25.53 -12.38
N MET A 731 9.60 24.49 -12.84
CA MET A 731 9.98 23.75 -14.03
C MET A 731 9.76 24.54 -15.33
N GLU A 732 8.77 25.45 -15.36
CA GLU A 732 8.53 26.27 -16.54
C GLU A 732 9.68 27.26 -16.76
N VAL A 733 10.19 27.85 -15.67
CA VAL A 733 11.37 28.71 -15.72
C VAL A 733 12.60 27.89 -16.12
N MET A 734 12.79 26.69 -15.56
CA MET A 734 13.92 25.81 -15.92
C MET A 734 13.92 25.45 -17.41
N GLU A 735 12.77 25.07 -17.96
CA GLU A 735 12.62 24.72 -19.38
C GLU A 735 12.94 25.92 -20.27
N LYS A 736 12.38 27.09 -20.00
CA LYS A 736 12.68 28.32 -20.74
C LYS A 736 14.16 28.69 -20.67
N PHE A 737 14.77 28.51 -19.51
CA PHE A 737 16.18 28.81 -19.29
C PHE A 737 17.12 27.91 -20.10
N LEU A 738 16.84 26.60 -20.15
CA LEU A 738 17.57 25.65 -20.97
C LEU A 738 17.33 25.88 -22.47
N GLU A 739 16.08 26.10 -22.87
CA GLU A 739 15.73 26.43 -24.27
C GLU A 739 16.48 27.68 -24.76
N ASN A 740 16.59 28.71 -23.92
CA ASN A 740 17.38 29.91 -24.23
C ASN A 740 18.87 29.58 -24.42
N SER A 741 19.46 28.76 -23.55
CA SER A 741 20.86 28.35 -23.69
C SER A 741 21.09 27.53 -24.96
N TYR A 742 20.20 26.59 -25.28
CA TYR A 742 20.29 25.78 -26.50
C TYR A 742 20.23 26.63 -27.76
N LYS A 743 19.32 27.62 -27.78
CA LYS A 743 19.14 28.53 -28.91
C LYS A 743 20.32 29.49 -29.10
N LYS A 744 20.87 30.04 -28.01
CA LYS A 744 21.90 31.09 -28.07
C LYS A 744 23.32 30.56 -28.16
N SER A 745 23.63 29.50 -27.41
CA SER A 745 25.01 29.04 -27.22
C SER A 745 25.38 27.82 -28.07
N GLY A 746 24.42 27.19 -28.75
CA GLY A 746 24.69 26.11 -29.71
C GLY A 746 25.57 25.00 -29.12
N LYS A 747 26.79 24.81 -29.63
CA LYS A 747 27.75 23.80 -29.09
C LYS A 747 28.13 24.09 -27.63
N ASP A 748 28.30 25.36 -27.27
CA ASP A 748 28.64 25.84 -25.93
C ASP A 748 27.42 25.94 -25.01
N SER A 749 26.24 25.47 -25.41
CA SER A 749 25.07 25.50 -24.54
C SER A 749 25.23 24.63 -23.29
N ALA A 750 24.37 24.88 -22.30
CA ALA A 750 24.28 24.06 -21.11
C ALA A 750 24.18 22.57 -21.46
N ARG A 751 24.74 21.73 -20.59
CA ARG A 751 24.67 20.27 -20.68
C ARG A 751 24.07 19.70 -19.41
N LEU A 752 23.18 18.72 -19.52
CA LEU A 752 22.49 18.11 -18.38
C LEU A 752 22.97 16.68 -18.11
N LEU A 753 23.37 16.40 -16.88
CA LEU A 753 23.54 15.03 -16.40
C LEU A 753 22.50 14.76 -15.31
N ILE A 754 21.46 14.02 -15.68
CA ILE A 754 20.30 13.75 -14.84
C ILE A 754 20.50 12.37 -14.19
N MET A 755 20.35 12.25 -12.88
CA MET A 755 20.62 11.00 -12.16
C MET A 755 19.45 10.59 -11.28
N THR A 756 19.02 9.33 -11.43
CA THR A 756 17.94 8.76 -10.62
C THR A 756 17.91 7.23 -10.71
N ALA A 757 17.48 6.56 -9.65
CA ALA A 757 17.20 5.12 -9.68
C ALA A 757 15.80 4.79 -10.23
N THR A 758 14.87 5.73 -10.10
CA THR A 758 13.45 5.60 -10.45
C THR A 758 13.05 6.86 -11.20
N PRO A 759 13.19 6.95 -12.54
CA PRO A 759 12.98 8.19 -13.29
C PRO A 759 11.54 8.70 -13.29
N PHE A 760 10.60 7.88 -12.85
CA PHE A 760 9.21 8.22 -12.62
C PHE A 760 8.77 7.60 -11.29
N THR A 761 7.95 8.33 -10.54
CA THR A 761 7.32 7.82 -9.31
C THR A 761 5.80 7.75 -9.44
N ASN A 762 5.14 8.85 -9.85
CA ASN A 762 3.68 8.89 -9.89
C ASN A 762 3.11 8.63 -11.28
N SER A 763 3.82 9.11 -12.31
CA SER A 763 3.43 8.91 -13.70
C SER A 763 4.63 8.56 -14.57
N PRO A 764 4.56 7.54 -15.45
CA PRO A 764 5.60 7.25 -16.43
C PRO A 764 5.94 8.44 -17.34
N MET A 765 5.02 9.41 -17.50
CA MET A 765 5.29 10.64 -18.26
C MET A 765 6.44 11.47 -17.69
N GLU A 766 6.74 11.33 -16.39
CA GLU A 766 7.87 12.01 -15.75
C GLU A 766 9.22 11.65 -16.42
N LEU A 767 9.37 10.42 -16.94
CA LEU A 767 10.55 10.03 -17.71
C LEU A 767 10.72 10.92 -18.93
N PHE A 768 9.66 11.10 -19.71
CA PHE A 768 9.69 11.87 -20.95
C PHE A 768 9.91 13.35 -20.67
N LYS A 769 9.32 13.88 -19.60
CA LYS A 769 9.60 15.25 -19.14
C LYS A 769 11.09 15.45 -18.82
N LEU A 770 11.72 14.52 -18.10
CA LEU A 770 13.16 14.59 -17.81
C LEU A 770 14.01 14.54 -19.09
N ILE A 771 13.70 13.64 -20.02
CA ILE A 771 14.44 13.52 -21.27
C ILE A 771 14.24 14.74 -22.16
N ASN A 772 13.03 15.30 -22.21
CA ASN A 772 12.71 16.50 -23.00
C ASN A 772 13.53 17.74 -22.57
N LEU A 773 14.03 17.80 -21.33
CA LEU A 773 14.99 18.83 -20.90
C LEU A 773 16.31 18.77 -21.68
N CYS A 774 16.66 17.61 -22.24
CA CYS A 774 17.89 17.37 -23.00
C CYS A 774 17.70 17.53 -24.51
N ILE A 775 16.47 17.79 -24.98
CA ILE A 775 16.12 17.88 -26.40
C ILE A 775 16.04 19.36 -26.79
N GLU A 776 16.83 19.75 -27.80
CA GLU A 776 16.91 21.12 -28.30
C GLU A 776 15.76 21.48 -29.26
N ASP A 777 15.39 20.54 -30.15
CA ASP A 777 14.30 20.74 -31.09
C ASP A 777 12.95 20.37 -30.47
N LYS A 778 12.03 21.32 -30.42
CA LYS A 778 10.68 21.12 -29.89
C LYS A 778 9.90 20.04 -30.65
N GLN A 779 10.20 19.82 -31.93
CA GLN A 779 9.53 18.83 -32.78
C GLN A 779 10.00 17.40 -32.47
N GLU A 780 11.20 17.24 -31.90
CA GLU A 780 11.75 15.95 -31.49
C GLU A 780 11.31 15.54 -30.07
N LYS A 781 10.75 16.48 -29.28
CA LYS A 781 10.28 16.20 -27.91
C LYS A 781 9.22 15.11 -27.89
N ILE A 782 9.31 14.24 -26.89
CA ILE A 782 8.35 13.16 -26.68
C ILE A 782 7.09 13.75 -26.04
N PRO A 783 5.88 13.46 -26.53
CA PRO A 783 4.65 13.88 -25.89
C PRO A 783 4.59 13.44 -24.42
N ASP A 784 4.34 14.39 -23.52
CA ASP A 784 4.21 14.17 -22.08
C ASP A 784 2.77 14.35 -21.57
N ASP A 785 1.83 14.67 -22.48
CA ASP A 785 0.39 14.53 -22.30
C ASP A 785 -0.04 13.10 -22.63
N ILE A 786 -0.73 12.44 -21.69
CA ILE A 786 -1.09 11.03 -21.81
C ILE A 786 -2.05 10.77 -22.98
N LYS A 787 -2.94 11.69 -23.33
CA LYS A 787 -3.90 11.47 -24.42
C LYS A 787 -3.18 11.48 -25.76
N ILE A 788 -2.28 12.43 -25.95
CA ILE A 788 -1.43 12.52 -27.14
C ILE A 788 -0.47 11.32 -27.20
N PHE A 789 0.10 10.93 -26.06
CA PHE A 789 1.00 9.78 -25.99
C PHE A 789 0.29 8.48 -26.40
N LYS A 790 -0.91 8.22 -25.85
CA LYS A 790 -1.72 7.05 -26.21
C LYS A 790 -1.95 6.96 -27.72
N GLN A 791 -2.38 8.06 -28.34
CA GLN A 791 -2.66 8.14 -29.78
C GLN A 791 -1.45 7.81 -30.67
N ILE A 792 -0.23 8.08 -30.20
CA ILE A 792 0.99 7.95 -31.01
C ILE A 792 1.73 6.65 -30.75
N TYR A 793 1.74 6.15 -29.50
CA TYR A 793 2.61 5.05 -29.08
C TYR A 793 1.86 3.81 -28.61
N MET A 794 0.57 3.90 -28.32
CA MET A 794 -0.18 2.81 -27.69
C MET A 794 -1.26 2.25 -28.62
N ASP A 795 -1.68 1.02 -28.38
CA ASP A 795 -2.78 0.35 -29.07
C ASP A 795 -4.12 0.48 -28.31
N GLU A 796 -5.15 -0.23 -28.77
CA GLU A 796 -6.50 -0.20 -28.19
C GLU A 796 -6.57 -0.79 -26.78
N ASP A 797 -5.61 -1.64 -26.41
CA ASP A 797 -5.51 -2.29 -25.09
C ASP A 797 -4.68 -1.48 -24.08
N ASP A 798 -4.35 -0.23 -24.42
CA ASP A 798 -3.46 0.63 -23.65
C ASP A 798 -2.07 -0.01 -23.41
N LEU A 799 -1.54 -0.74 -24.41
CA LEU A 799 -0.18 -1.27 -24.42
C LEU A 799 0.67 -0.56 -25.49
N LEU A 800 2.00 -0.53 -25.31
CA LEU A 800 2.90 0.00 -26.36
C LEU A 800 2.78 -0.83 -27.64
N SER A 801 2.47 -0.18 -28.76
CA SER A 801 2.39 -0.85 -30.06
C SER A 801 3.78 -1.16 -30.63
N LYS A 802 3.87 -2.06 -31.62
CA LYS A 802 5.13 -2.35 -32.32
C LYS A 802 5.75 -1.11 -32.99
N SER A 803 4.93 -0.30 -33.64
CA SER A 803 5.39 0.96 -34.25
C SER A 803 5.74 2.01 -33.18
N GLY A 804 4.94 2.08 -32.11
CA GLY A 804 5.15 2.96 -30.97
C GLY A 804 6.48 2.70 -30.27
N SER A 805 6.76 1.44 -29.91
CA SER A 805 8.03 1.03 -29.29
C SER A 805 9.25 1.35 -30.16
N LYS A 806 9.18 1.13 -31.48
CA LYS A 806 10.26 1.50 -32.41
C LYS A 806 10.48 3.01 -32.51
N LYS A 807 9.39 3.79 -32.56
CA LYS A 807 9.46 5.26 -32.57
C LYS A 807 10.09 5.79 -31.28
N LEU A 808 9.63 5.28 -30.15
CA LEU A 808 10.13 5.62 -28.83
C LEU A 808 11.62 5.28 -28.67
N ALA A 809 12.04 4.09 -29.13
CA ALA A 809 13.45 3.68 -29.12
C ALA A 809 14.36 4.63 -29.90
N ASN A 810 13.89 5.11 -31.07
CA ASN A 810 14.64 6.09 -31.86
C ASN A 810 14.74 7.45 -31.16
N GLN A 811 13.66 7.93 -30.52
CA GLN A 811 13.67 9.20 -29.79
C GLN A 811 14.55 9.16 -28.54
N LEU A 812 14.61 8.00 -27.85
CA LEU A 812 15.43 7.81 -26.66
C LEU A 812 16.90 7.46 -26.97
N SER A 813 17.23 7.20 -28.24
CA SER A 813 18.56 6.76 -28.68
C SER A 813 19.67 7.72 -28.25
N GLY A 814 20.54 7.26 -27.34
CA GLY A 814 21.70 8.01 -26.84
C GLY A 814 21.46 8.82 -25.56
N TYR A 815 20.23 8.90 -25.05
CA TYR A 815 19.91 9.71 -23.86
C TYR A 815 19.94 8.94 -22.55
N ILE A 816 19.77 7.62 -22.57
CA ILE A 816 19.64 6.82 -21.35
C ILE A 816 20.87 5.92 -21.21
N SER A 817 21.60 6.04 -20.10
CA SER A 817 22.50 4.99 -19.62
C SER A 817 21.81 4.25 -18.48
N TYR A 818 21.78 2.92 -18.57
CA TYR A 818 21.09 2.08 -17.61
C TYR A 818 22.06 1.14 -16.91
N LEU A 819 21.98 1.09 -15.58
CA LEU A 819 22.78 0.18 -14.76
C LEU A 819 21.98 -0.32 -13.56
N ASN A 820 21.65 -1.60 -13.57
CA ASN A 820 21.07 -2.28 -12.43
C ASN A 820 22.09 -3.25 -11.81
N ARG A 821 22.50 -2.98 -10.57
CA ARG A 821 23.38 -3.84 -9.78
C ARG A 821 22.68 -4.50 -8.61
N GLU A 822 21.37 -4.31 -8.44
CA GLU A 822 20.60 -4.96 -7.37
C GLU A 822 20.70 -6.48 -7.48
N LYS A 823 20.83 -7.01 -8.70
CA LYS A 823 21.05 -8.43 -8.98
C LYS A 823 22.51 -8.87 -9.00
N ASP A 824 23.45 -8.06 -8.52
CA ASP A 824 24.87 -8.45 -8.36
C ASP A 824 25.06 -9.10 -6.97
N PRO A 825 25.03 -10.44 -6.87
CA PRO A 825 25.12 -11.16 -5.60
C PRO A 825 26.47 -11.00 -4.91
N THR A 826 27.49 -10.45 -5.59
CA THR A 826 28.85 -10.32 -5.04
C THR A 826 28.99 -9.17 -4.04
N GLN A 827 28.11 -8.16 -4.17
CA GLN A 827 28.13 -6.95 -3.36
C GLN A 827 26.76 -6.57 -2.81
N PHE A 828 25.66 -7.09 -3.37
CA PHE A 828 24.32 -6.76 -2.94
C PHE A 828 23.57 -7.99 -2.46
N ALA A 829 22.68 -7.79 -1.49
CA ALA A 829 21.73 -8.82 -1.14
C ALA A 829 20.74 -9.06 -2.28
N GLN A 830 20.32 -10.31 -2.43
CA GLN A 830 19.42 -10.78 -3.46
C GLN A 830 18.00 -10.90 -2.87
N PRO A 831 17.08 -9.97 -3.22
CA PRO A 831 15.69 -10.02 -2.76
C PRO A 831 14.98 -11.26 -3.27
N ILE A 832 14.34 -11.99 -2.36
CA ILE A 832 13.41 -13.08 -2.65
C ILE A 832 12.02 -12.57 -2.25
N MET A 833 11.19 -12.27 -3.25
CA MET A 833 9.86 -11.74 -3.04
C MET A 833 8.91 -12.87 -2.65
N ILE A 834 8.23 -12.73 -1.50
CA ILE A 834 7.28 -13.70 -0.95
C ILE A 834 5.95 -12.98 -0.78
N ASP A 835 4.99 -13.32 -1.62
CA ASP A 835 3.65 -12.77 -1.54
C ASP A 835 2.86 -13.48 -0.42
N VAL A 836 2.32 -12.70 0.52
CA VAL A 836 1.60 -13.19 1.71
C VAL A 836 0.12 -12.82 1.59
N PRO A 837 -0.72 -13.72 1.03
CA PRO A 837 -2.16 -13.51 0.99
C PRO A 837 -2.75 -13.61 2.39
N VAL A 838 -3.58 -12.64 2.76
CA VAL A 838 -4.31 -12.64 4.03
C VAL A 838 -5.79 -12.43 3.74
N VAL A 839 -6.64 -13.37 4.17
CA VAL A 839 -8.08 -13.26 3.95
C VAL A 839 -8.63 -12.07 4.76
N MET A 840 -9.43 -11.23 4.11
CA MET A 840 -10.14 -10.14 4.78
C MET A 840 -10.96 -10.68 5.95
N SER A 841 -10.94 -9.96 7.08
CA SER A 841 -11.88 -10.24 8.17
C SER A 841 -13.31 -9.89 7.73
N ALA A 842 -14.16 -10.91 7.66
CA ALA A 842 -15.54 -10.79 7.23
C ALA A 842 -16.53 -11.10 8.36
N ALA A 843 -17.65 -10.38 8.41
CA ALA A 843 -18.69 -10.69 9.38
C ALA A 843 -19.27 -12.09 9.14
N PRO A 844 -19.65 -12.86 10.19
CA PRO A 844 -20.29 -14.16 10.04
C PRO A 844 -21.60 -14.10 9.26
N GLU A 845 -21.89 -15.12 8.44
CA GLU A 845 -23.08 -15.14 7.54
C GLU A 845 -24.41 -14.90 8.26
N ASP A 846 -24.58 -15.46 9.46
CA ASP A 846 -25.78 -15.30 10.27
C ASP A 846 -25.95 -13.88 10.82
N VAL A 847 -24.84 -13.13 10.92
CA VAL A 847 -24.79 -11.74 11.41
C VAL A 847 -24.96 -10.73 10.26
N ARG A 848 -24.49 -11.07 9.06
CA ARG A 848 -24.48 -10.19 7.88
C ARG A 848 -25.81 -9.53 7.53
N PRO A 849 -26.97 -10.23 7.50
CA PRO A 849 -28.25 -9.59 7.18
C PRO A 849 -28.58 -8.43 8.13
N PHE A 850 -28.15 -8.51 9.38
CA PHE A 850 -28.40 -7.49 10.39
C PHE A 850 -27.49 -6.27 10.24
N LEU A 851 -26.27 -6.46 9.73
CA LEU A 851 -25.29 -5.38 9.51
C LEU A 851 -25.51 -4.68 8.16
N TYR A 852 -25.81 -5.45 7.10
CA TYR A 852 -25.89 -4.95 5.74
C TYR A 852 -27.27 -4.45 5.30
N LYS A 853 -28.34 -4.77 6.04
CA LYS A 853 -29.72 -4.42 5.67
C LYS A 853 -30.43 -3.68 6.80
N GLU A 854 -29.84 -2.61 7.33
CA GLU A 854 -30.42 -1.79 8.42
C GLU A 854 -31.88 -1.37 8.17
N LYS A 855 -32.24 -1.04 6.91
CA LYS A 855 -33.61 -0.70 6.53
C LYS A 855 -34.57 -1.88 6.73
N LYS A 856 -34.22 -3.05 6.18
CA LYS A 856 -35.01 -4.28 6.33
C LYS A 856 -35.19 -4.69 7.80
N VAL A 857 -34.16 -4.48 8.63
CA VAL A 857 -34.22 -4.73 10.08
C VAL A 857 -35.16 -3.76 10.80
N LYS A 858 -35.19 -2.48 10.40
CA LYS A 858 -36.14 -1.50 10.92
C LYS A 858 -37.57 -1.83 10.51
N ASP A 859 -37.76 -2.24 9.24
CA ASP A 859 -39.06 -2.62 8.69
C ASP A 859 -39.63 -3.85 9.42
N MET A 860 -38.84 -4.91 9.59
CA MET A 860 -39.24 -6.11 10.36
C MET A 860 -39.60 -5.80 11.82
N ARG A 861 -38.90 -4.86 12.46
CA ARG A 861 -39.24 -4.41 13.83
C ARG A 861 -40.55 -3.64 13.89
N ALA A 862 -40.83 -2.82 12.87
CA ALA A 862 -42.09 -2.10 12.76
C ALA A 862 -43.25 -3.08 12.57
N GLU A 863 -43.13 -3.99 11.61
CA GLU A 863 -44.13 -5.03 11.30
C GLU A 863 -44.43 -5.92 12.51
N THR A 864 -43.39 -6.40 13.21
CA THR A 864 -43.59 -7.22 14.43
C THR A 864 -44.32 -6.45 15.54
N LYS A 865 -44.10 -5.14 15.65
CA LYS A 865 -44.74 -4.29 16.67
C LYS A 865 -46.23 -4.07 16.34
N GLU A 866 -46.55 -3.94 15.06
CA GLU A 866 -47.92 -3.82 14.55
C GLU A 866 -48.72 -5.09 14.80
N ILE A 867 -48.19 -6.25 14.43
CA ILE A 867 -48.78 -7.57 14.71
C ILE A 867 -49.06 -7.74 16.22
N LEU A 868 -48.08 -7.42 17.08
CA LEU A 868 -48.27 -7.50 18.54
C LEU A 868 -49.36 -6.55 19.08
N SER A 869 -49.65 -5.46 18.37
CA SER A 869 -50.76 -4.55 18.66
C SER A 869 -52.09 -5.17 18.27
N GLU A 870 -52.20 -5.73 17.07
CA GLU A 870 -53.42 -6.40 16.59
C GLU A 870 -53.84 -7.55 17.51
N TYR A 871 -52.89 -8.38 17.96
CA TYR A 871 -53.18 -9.44 18.93
C TYR A 871 -53.58 -8.90 20.30
N LYS A 872 -53.10 -7.72 20.72
CA LYS A 872 -53.60 -7.07 21.96
C LYS A 872 -55.06 -6.67 21.81
N ASP A 873 -55.41 -6.09 20.68
CA ASP A 873 -56.77 -5.61 20.41
C ASP A 873 -57.73 -6.79 20.24
N ARG A 874 -57.32 -7.85 19.53
CA ARG A 874 -58.08 -9.11 19.41
C ARG A 874 -58.32 -9.77 20.77
N ILE A 875 -57.30 -9.87 21.62
CA ILE A 875 -57.43 -10.42 22.98
C ILE A 875 -58.37 -9.55 23.83
N ALA A 876 -58.28 -8.22 23.72
CA ALA A 876 -59.17 -7.32 24.43
C ALA A 876 -60.63 -7.47 23.97
N GLY A 877 -60.84 -7.60 22.66
CA GLY A 877 -62.14 -7.88 22.05
C GLY A 877 -62.73 -9.21 22.54
N LEU A 878 -61.97 -10.31 22.44
CA LEU A 878 -62.40 -11.63 22.92
C LEU A 878 -62.76 -11.62 24.41
N ARG A 879 -61.96 -10.95 25.25
CA ARG A 879 -62.27 -10.78 26.69
C ARG A 879 -63.57 -10.01 26.92
N ALA A 880 -63.82 -8.96 26.14
CA ALA A 880 -65.06 -8.20 26.22
C ALA A 880 -66.27 -9.04 25.79
N THR A 881 -66.15 -9.80 24.69
CA THR A 881 -67.19 -10.72 24.21
C THR A 881 -67.49 -11.81 25.23
N ILE A 882 -66.47 -12.49 25.77
CA ILE A 882 -66.65 -13.51 26.83
C ILE A 882 -67.32 -12.91 28.08
N LYS A 883 -66.92 -11.69 28.48
CA LYS A 883 -67.54 -11.01 29.62
C LYS A 883 -69.02 -10.70 29.36
N ASN A 884 -69.35 -10.24 28.16
CA ASN A 884 -70.72 -9.97 27.74
C ASN A 884 -71.54 -11.26 27.67
N ALA A 885 -71.01 -12.32 27.05
CA ALA A 885 -71.62 -13.65 26.98
C ALA A 885 -71.96 -14.17 28.39
N LYS A 886 -70.97 -14.20 29.30
CA LYS A 886 -71.16 -14.61 30.70
C LYS A 886 -72.20 -13.75 31.43
N SER A 887 -72.25 -12.45 31.15
CA SER A 887 -73.26 -11.55 31.74
C SER A 887 -74.67 -11.84 31.23
N LYS A 888 -74.82 -12.13 29.93
CA LYS A 888 -76.10 -12.53 29.31
C LYS A 888 -76.56 -13.89 29.85
N THR A 889 -75.69 -14.90 29.91
CA THR A 889 -76.00 -16.21 30.50
C THR A 889 -76.44 -16.09 31.97
N LYS A 890 -75.77 -15.22 32.75
CA LYS A 890 -76.14 -14.95 34.15
C LYS A 890 -77.49 -14.23 34.26
N GLY A 891 -77.77 -13.29 33.35
CA GLY A 891 -79.07 -12.62 33.21
C GLY A 891 -80.18 -13.62 32.89
N ARG A 892 -80.00 -14.44 31.84
CA ARG A 892 -80.92 -15.50 31.41
C ARG A 892 -81.23 -16.48 32.54
N ASN A 893 -80.21 -16.95 33.26
CA ASN A 893 -80.38 -17.86 34.41
C ASN A 893 -81.14 -17.20 35.58
N LYS A 894 -80.98 -15.90 35.79
CA LYS A 894 -81.74 -15.14 36.79
C LYS A 894 -83.20 -15.01 36.39
N THR A 895 -83.47 -14.65 35.13
CA THR A 895 -84.84 -14.55 34.59
C THR A 895 -85.53 -15.91 34.64
N LEU A 896 -84.88 -16.99 34.20
CA LEU A 896 -85.40 -18.36 34.27
C LEU A 896 -85.76 -18.79 35.70
N ARG A 897 -84.94 -18.44 36.70
CA ARG A 897 -85.25 -18.70 38.11
C ARG A 897 -86.51 -17.96 38.58
N VAL A 898 -86.69 -16.72 38.15
CA VAL A 898 -87.89 -15.92 38.48
C VAL A 898 -89.12 -16.49 37.78
N SER A 899 -89.04 -16.81 36.49
CA SER A 899 -90.15 -17.41 35.73
C SER A 899 -90.57 -18.78 36.30
N LYS A 900 -89.61 -19.64 36.67
CA LYS A 900 -89.90 -20.93 37.35
C LYS A 900 -90.57 -20.75 38.71
N LYS A 901 -90.24 -19.67 39.44
CA LYS A 901 -90.88 -19.36 40.73
C LYS A 901 -92.31 -18.86 40.52
N ASN A 902 -92.51 -17.92 39.61
CA ASN A 902 -93.82 -17.38 39.26
C ASN A 902 -94.76 -18.49 38.74
N ALA A 903 -94.27 -19.38 37.87
CA ALA A 903 -95.01 -20.53 37.38
C ALA A 903 -95.49 -21.47 38.52
N LYS A 904 -94.63 -21.69 39.53
CA LYS A 904 -94.99 -22.47 40.72
C LYS A 904 -96.05 -21.78 41.58
N ASP A 905 -95.91 -20.47 41.77
CA ASP A 905 -96.84 -19.67 42.57
C ASP A 905 -98.22 -19.55 41.88
N ASP A 906 -98.26 -19.35 40.56
CA ASP A 906 -99.49 -19.29 39.76
C ASP A 906 -100.25 -20.61 39.74
N CYS A 907 -99.57 -21.74 39.50
CA CYS A 907 -100.20 -23.06 39.58
C CYS A 907 -100.72 -23.37 40.99
N LYS A 908 -100.04 -22.88 42.04
CA LYS A 908 -100.47 -23.02 43.44
C LYS A 908 -101.70 -22.19 43.77
N ASN A 909 -101.85 -21.02 43.16
CA ASN A 909 -103.06 -20.19 43.27
C ASN A 909 -104.23 -20.76 42.46
N LYS A 910 -103.96 -21.36 41.29
CA LYS A 910 -104.97 -21.93 40.39
C LYS A 910 -105.60 -23.23 40.93
N TYR A 911 -104.85 -24.00 41.73
CA TYR A 911 -105.30 -25.26 42.37
C TYR A 911 -104.96 -25.28 43.87
N PRO A 912 -105.74 -24.60 44.73
CA PRO A 912 -105.44 -24.43 46.14
C PRO A 912 -105.85 -25.62 47.03
N GLY A 913 -106.69 -26.54 46.54
CA GLY A 913 -107.30 -27.61 47.33
C GLY A 913 -106.40 -28.84 47.57
N ARG A 914 -106.46 -29.44 48.77
CA ARG A 914 -105.65 -30.64 49.12
C ARG A 914 -105.92 -31.88 48.24
N LYS A 915 -107.09 -31.97 47.61
CA LYS A 915 -107.46 -33.08 46.70
C LYS A 915 -107.00 -32.86 45.25
N GLU A 916 -106.46 -31.69 44.91
CA GLU A 916 -106.08 -31.30 43.54
C GLU A 916 -104.56 -31.40 43.28
N LYS A 917 -103.82 -32.04 44.20
CA LYS A 917 -102.34 -32.11 44.16
C LYS A 917 -101.79 -32.64 42.83
N ALA A 918 -102.42 -33.68 42.26
CA ALA A 918 -101.98 -34.27 40.99
C ALA A 918 -102.14 -33.29 39.80
N LEU A 919 -103.20 -32.47 39.80
CA LEU A 919 -103.43 -31.44 38.78
C LEU A 919 -102.44 -30.27 38.94
N ARG A 920 -102.13 -29.90 40.20
CA ARG A 920 -101.14 -28.86 40.51
C ARG A 920 -99.73 -29.28 40.08
N ASP A 921 -99.33 -30.50 40.39
CA ASP A 921 -97.98 -31.00 40.06
C ASP A 921 -97.81 -31.09 38.53
N LYS A 922 -98.84 -31.53 37.79
CA LYS A 922 -98.86 -31.50 36.32
C LYS A 922 -98.79 -30.09 35.73
N CYS A 923 -99.54 -29.13 36.29
CA CYS A 923 -99.47 -27.71 35.90
C CYS A 923 -98.06 -27.13 36.08
N VAL A 924 -97.40 -27.45 37.21
CA VAL A 924 -96.04 -26.98 37.49
C VAL A 924 -95.03 -27.57 36.52
N GLU A 925 -95.15 -28.86 36.17
CA GLU A 925 -94.27 -29.49 35.17
C GLU A 925 -94.43 -28.84 33.79
N GLU A 926 -95.66 -28.67 33.30
CA GLU A 926 -95.93 -28.06 31.98
C GLU A 926 -95.49 -26.58 31.93
N ALA A 927 -95.75 -25.81 32.99
CA ALA A 927 -95.36 -24.40 33.04
C ALA A 927 -93.85 -24.18 33.19
N ILE A 928 -93.14 -25.06 33.93
CA ILE A 928 -91.68 -25.03 33.98
C ILE A 928 -91.08 -25.43 32.63
N ALA A 929 -91.63 -26.45 31.97
CA ALA A 929 -91.18 -26.87 30.64
C ALA A 929 -91.35 -25.74 29.60
N ALA A 930 -92.46 -24.99 29.66
CA ALA A 930 -92.67 -23.82 28.81
C ALA A 930 -91.64 -22.70 29.10
N ALA A 931 -91.36 -22.40 30.37
CA ALA A 931 -90.36 -21.40 30.75
C ALA A 931 -88.92 -21.80 30.37
N GLU A 932 -88.61 -23.10 30.38
CA GLU A 932 -87.33 -23.63 29.89
C GLU A 932 -87.22 -23.58 28.36
N ALA A 933 -88.30 -23.90 27.63
CA ALA A 933 -88.35 -23.79 26.18
C ALA A 933 -88.16 -22.34 25.70
N GLU A 934 -88.77 -21.37 26.38
CA GLU A 934 -88.65 -19.94 26.07
C GLU A 934 -87.23 -19.40 26.37
N ALA A 935 -86.60 -19.84 27.46
CA ALA A 935 -85.21 -19.48 27.77
C ALA A 935 -84.18 -20.12 26.81
N ASN A 936 -84.51 -21.27 26.22
CA ASN A 936 -83.65 -22.00 25.27
C ASN A 936 -83.85 -21.56 23.80
N ALA A 937 -84.73 -20.59 23.52
CA ALA A 937 -85.00 -20.10 22.16
C ALA A 937 -83.91 -19.14 21.61
N GLU A 938 -83.06 -18.56 22.47
CA GLU A 938 -81.89 -17.77 22.04
C GLU A 938 -80.65 -18.67 21.89
N PRO A 939 -79.86 -18.53 20.80
CA PRO A 939 -78.64 -19.31 20.62
C PRO A 939 -77.63 -19.00 21.74
N GLU A 940 -77.12 -20.06 22.38
CA GLU A 940 -76.08 -19.93 23.40
C GLU A 940 -74.75 -19.67 22.69
N GLU A 941 -74.12 -18.52 22.98
CA GLU A 941 -72.75 -18.27 22.56
C GLU A 941 -71.85 -19.33 23.23
N ASP A 942 -71.14 -20.12 22.44
CA ASP A 942 -70.25 -21.19 22.92
C ASP A 942 -69.03 -20.56 23.63
N ILE A 943 -69.19 -20.34 24.94
CA ILE A 943 -68.17 -19.75 25.80
C ILE A 943 -66.90 -20.59 25.79
N ASP A 944 -67.01 -21.92 25.74
CA ASP A 944 -65.87 -22.83 25.76
C ASP A 944 -65.04 -22.68 24.47
N LYS A 945 -65.71 -22.52 23.32
CA LYS A 945 -65.06 -22.21 22.05
C LYS A 945 -64.37 -20.84 22.08
N LEU A 946 -65.02 -19.81 22.60
CA LEU A 946 -64.43 -18.47 22.73
C LEU A 946 -63.24 -18.44 23.70
N GLU A 947 -63.29 -19.22 24.79
CA GLU A 947 -62.18 -19.37 25.73
C GLU A 947 -61.00 -20.15 25.11
N ALA A 948 -61.28 -21.16 24.29
CA ALA A 948 -60.26 -21.86 23.50
C ALA A 948 -59.59 -20.90 22.48
N GLU A 949 -60.37 -20.09 21.76
CA GLU A 949 -59.85 -19.07 20.84
C GLU A 949 -59.02 -17.99 21.55
N LEU A 950 -59.43 -17.55 22.75
CA LEU A 950 -58.67 -16.62 23.58
C LEU A 950 -57.33 -17.24 24.03
N SER A 951 -57.34 -18.50 24.46
CA SER A 951 -56.14 -19.22 24.88
C SER A 951 -55.15 -19.36 23.72
N ALA A 952 -55.63 -19.73 22.53
CA ALA A 952 -54.84 -19.80 21.32
C ALA A 952 -54.21 -18.44 20.95
N ALA A 953 -55.00 -17.36 20.97
CA ALA A 953 -54.52 -16.00 20.66
C ALA A 953 -53.48 -15.49 21.68
N ILE A 954 -53.61 -15.85 22.97
CA ILE A 954 -52.62 -15.53 24.01
C ILE A 954 -51.32 -16.29 23.76
N SER A 955 -51.42 -17.58 23.43
CA SER A 955 -50.28 -18.44 23.14
C SER A 955 -49.49 -17.96 21.92
N GLU A 956 -50.17 -17.69 20.80
CA GLU A 956 -49.57 -17.18 19.56
C GLU A 956 -48.84 -15.85 19.79
N LYS A 957 -49.48 -14.91 20.48
CA LYS A 957 -48.85 -13.63 20.86
C LYS A 957 -47.61 -13.82 21.72
N GLY A 958 -47.63 -14.80 22.64
CA GLY A 958 -46.47 -15.16 23.48
C GLY A 958 -45.28 -15.61 22.63
N THR A 959 -45.51 -16.51 21.69
CA THR A 959 -44.50 -17.02 20.74
C THR A 959 -43.90 -15.89 19.90
N ILE A 960 -44.75 -15.03 19.30
CA ILE A 960 -44.30 -13.88 18.49
C ILE A 960 -43.46 -12.90 19.32
N ALA A 961 -43.86 -12.65 20.58
CA ALA A 961 -43.12 -11.76 21.47
C ALA A 961 -41.74 -12.31 21.83
N ASP A 962 -41.61 -13.62 22.05
CA ASP A 962 -40.32 -14.24 22.36
C ASP A 962 -39.40 -14.31 21.15
N ASP A 963 -39.92 -14.56 19.95
CA ASP A 963 -39.12 -14.50 18.73
C ASP A 963 -38.66 -13.07 18.40
N SER A 964 -39.49 -12.06 18.67
CA SER A 964 -39.10 -10.64 18.60
C SER A 964 -37.95 -10.29 19.56
N LYS A 965 -37.98 -10.82 20.79
CA LYS A 965 -36.87 -10.65 21.76
C LYS A 965 -35.59 -11.33 21.27
N LYS A 966 -35.67 -12.56 20.76
CA LYS A 966 -34.51 -13.28 20.19
C LYS A 966 -33.91 -12.52 19.02
N LEU A 967 -34.73 -12.01 18.09
CA LEU A 967 -34.31 -11.18 16.97
C LEU A 967 -33.62 -9.89 17.45
N THR A 968 -34.21 -9.21 18.44
CA THR A 968 -33.63 -7.98 19.03
C THR A 968 -32.29 -8.23 19.70
N LYS A 969 -32.14 -9.37 20.38
CA LYS A 969 -30.87 -9.83 20.95
C LYS A 969 -29.83 -10.06 19.85
N LYS A 970 -30.16 -10.81 18.79
CA LYS A 970 -29.27 -11.03 17.64
C LYS A 970 -28.80 -9.73 16.98
N ILE A 971 -29.71 -8.76 16.77
CA ILE A 971 -29.36 -7.44 16.23
C ILE A 971 -28.41 -6.68 17.16
N ARG A 972 -28.68 -6.71 18.48
CA ARG A 972 -27.80 -6.05 19.46
C ARG A 972 -26.41 -6.67 19.47
N ASP A 973 -26.33 -7.99 19.44
CA ASP A 973 -25.06 -8.71 19.44
C ASP A 973 -24.29 -8.50 18.13
N ALA A 974 -25.00 -8.44 16.99
CA ALA A 974 -24.44 -8.01 15.70
C ALA A 974 -23.84 -6.60 15.78
N ILE A 975 -24.57 -5.62 16.34
CA ILE A 975 -24.10 -4.24 16.50
C ILE A 975 -22.84 -4.16 17.37
N LYS A 976 -22.70 -5.01 18.39
CA LYS A 976 -21.50 -5.03 19.24
C LYS A 976 -20.24 -5.45 18.49
N VAL A 977 -20.36 -6.35 17.52
CA VAL A 977 -19.22 -6.84 16.71
C VAL A 977 -19.05 -6.08 15.38
N ARG A 978 -19.96 -5.15 15.07
CA ARG A 978 -20.01 -4.33 13.86
C ARG A 978 -18.67 -3.70 13.47
N THR A 979 -17.94 -3.15 14.44
CA THR A 979 -16.69 -2.44 14.15
C THR A 979 -15.46 -3.33 14.04
N LYS A 980 -15.62 -4.65 14.20
CA LYS A 980 -14.51 -5.59 14.24
C LYS A 980 -14.04 -5.98 12.85
N TYR A 981 -14.97 -6.24 11.95
CA TYR A 981 -14.69 -6.80 10.62
C TYR A 981 -14.37 -5.71 9.59
N GLN A 982 -13.38 -5.99 8.74
CA GLN A 982 -12.94 -5.08 7.69
C GLN A 982 -14.02 -4.88 6.61
N ASP A 983 -14.75 -5.92 6.21
CA ASP A 983 -15.83 -5.84 5.22
C ASP A 983 -16.98 -4.91 5.64
N VAL A 984 -17.36 -4.93 6.91
CA VAL A 984 -18.39 -4.07 7.49
C VAL A 984 -17.87 -2.63 7.59
N MET A 985 -16.66 -2.46 8.12
CA MET A 985 -16.06 -1.14 8.28
C MET A 985 -15.77 -0.46 6.94
N LEU A 986 -15.42 -1.23 5.91
CA LEU A 986 -15.27 -0.72 4.55
C LEU A 986 -16.56 -0.04 4.10
N ARG A 987 -17.70 -0.72 4.22
CA ARG A 987 -19.00 -0.16 3.84
C ARG A 987 -19.40 1.05 4.68
N GLU A 988 -19.24 0.96 6.00
CA GLU A 988 -19.80 1.97 6.91
C GLU A 988 -18.95 3.21 7.07
N ARG A 989 -17.64 3.06 7.03
CA ARG A 989 -16.69 4.15 7.26
C ARG A 989 -16.28 4.83 5.98
N CYS A 990 -16.16 4.06 4.89
CA CYS A 990 -15.79 4.63 3.61
C CYS A 990 -17.03 5.09 2.81
N GLU A 991 -18.24 5.01 3.37
CA GLU A 991 -19.49 5.53 2.78
C GLU A 991 -19.82 4.98 1.37
N TYR A 992 -19.55 3.69 1.15
CA TYR A 992 -20.05 2.94 -0.01
C TYR A 992 -21.54 2.61 0.05
#